data_AF-A0A1W2A2M2-F1
#
_entry.id   AF-A0A1W2A2M2-F1
#
_cell.length_a   1.000
_cell.length_b   1.000
_cell.length_c   1.000
_cell.angle_alpha   90.00
_cell.angle_beta   90.00
_cell.angle_gamma   90.00
#
_symmetry.space_group_name_H-M   'P 1'
#
loop_
_entity.id
_entity.type
_entity.pdbx_description
1 polymer ?
#
loop_
_entity_poly.entity_id
_entity_poly.type
_entity_poly.pdbx_seq_one_letter_code
_entity_poly.pdbx_strand_id
1 'polypeptide(L)'
;MIQLHKVNDFSPRNQKAMKNTKNALLMNIFIFSFFFFVSCTTDSEFFTDAILETPDEIIDEVETPDSEETEPVIDYQNGILTFAEDKVITLDLEKGASSYTGKSFALKSITQPKYGKAELDAKNALVLTPAADFHGVDNLSYTVDVEDASGTVTERVNTFKITVTPVKDVVDDVVSTEYETALTIAPLDNDRFTNKANVKITELSLAAKGKTVLNTNNTIAYTPNSGAKGVDEVLYKATITYSDGATDVETGKITITIAAQAVAPGENFPNPNEIKGTYYPETAADMADASKANFKAIITKAFNCSNCKMAPNQTIEPAGGLISGTNINLNGAYIINNNKQVFSASSTFSAIYEKSKLSPDTFGGFANDSKDDTDAIDALINNSAYALGVTGGKYIKNAPSEYKRQGTFDWDLNGAEIETNNNSKFRINTFDVDYVFTMTNLSPRIYNGEFDGTNTYGRLFWLKGQQTFYFADLNVHDYHSTSNARGIAFKTSLYPQTYGFTKGEFYRNTIDNISSDSDGTANNVNGLSKGFNIALYEDGTANVYLEGNTVTNIIGDDAECLYIAPHGSATMNNNVNFYLTNETYKYAKRRQAKITVSNVHIKDSYFEAPLVEQDFNGQAATILGVFSTISGQTNKNFELINCDIVSKGVHRMSGLSITEVENAKIQNNRFTWSDISNYAGISFGSATSGYNGILINNSIRDNTFTNTGIQFSSLFDVQKSPLTIDSNIFNFDYTGFNPGNYVAALRYKGYGVDTVNEEVVFINNIINFKATSSFNLFTGVVVSLQSSVENLTIENVTINYSGVVPTTSFGYIGSSSNANFNSSNTIQNCTINGASAIAAIEISGNDKSVNIKNSYDAGGNSLSIK
;
A
#
# COMPACT_ATOMS: atom_id res chain seq x y z
N MET A 1 -2.73 76.35 7.55
CA MET A 1 -1.80 77.46 7.25
C MET A 1 -0.69 76.93 6.34
N ILE A 2 0.02 77.80 5.60
CA ILE A 2 1.50 77.95 5.53
C ILE A 2 2.36 76.67 5.79
N GLN A 3 3.34 76.25 4.99
CA GLN A 3 3.87 76.73 3.69
C GLN A 3 4.75 75.67 2.95
N LEU A 4 4.94 75.93 1.65
CA LEU A 4 6.00 75.50 0.71
C LEU A 4 7.40 75.10 1.26
N HIS A 5 8.05 74.10 0.63
CA HIS A 5 9.17 74.19 -0.36
C HIS A 5 9.36 72.77 -1.01
N LYS A 6 9.67 72.48 -2.29
CA LYS A 6 10.40 73.09 -3.44
C LYS A 6 11.95 73.09 -3.35
N VAL A 7 12.73 72.72 -4.40
CA VAL A 7 12.46 72.04 -5.70
C VAL A 7 13.79 71.54 -6.34
N ASN A 8 13.72 70.66 -7.36
CA ASN A 8 14.61 70.47 -8.55
C ASN A 8 14.37 69.04 -9.10
N ASP A 9 13.70 68.76 -10.22
CA ASP A 9 13.93 69.11 -11.67
C ASP A 9 15.14 68.33 -12.27
N PHE A 10 15.12 67.74 -13.48
CA PHE A 10 14.19 67.64 -14.64
C PHE A 10 14.50 66.31 -15.43
N SER A 11 13.87 65.81 -16.51
CA SER A 11 12.85 66.22 -17.51
C SER A 11 12.14 64.95 -18.13
N PRO A 12 11.10 65.04 -19.02
CA PRO A 12 10.19 63.92 -19.31
C PRO A 12 10.09 63.44 -20.79
N ARG A 13 9.35 62.34 -21.02
CA ARG A 13 8.49 62.11 -22.22
C ARG A 13 7.12 61.57 -21.82
N ASN A 14 6.10 61.90 -22.61
CA ASN A 14 4.68 61.85 -22.20
C ASN A 14 3.80 60.96 -23.08
N GLN A 15 2.83 60.31 -22.43
CA GLN A 15 1.43 60.10 -22.87
C GLN A 15 1.11 59.53 -24.28
N LYS A 16 0.29 58.48 -24.28
CA LYS A 16 -1.03 58.55 -24.94
C LYS A 16 -2.06 57.76 -24.13
N ALA A 17 -3.32 58.19 -24.15
CA ALA A 17 -4.32 57.78 -23.15
C ALA A 17 -5.59 57.14 -23.75
N MET A 18 -6.32 56.47 -22.85
CA MET A 18 -7.74 56.06 -22.88
C MET A 18 -8.61 56.50 -24.06
N LYS A 19 -9.43 55.57 -24.58
CA LYS A 19 -10.72 55.92 -25.20
C LYS A 19 -11.80 54.82 -25.06
N ASN A 20 -13.02 55.30 -24.80
CA ASN A 20 -14.33 54.69 -25.07
C ASN A 20 -14.76 53.42 -24.31
N THR A 21 -15.51 53.63 -23.22
CA THR A 21 -16.65 52.79 -22.80
C THR A 21 -17.96 53.23 -23.48
N LYS A 22 -19.04 52.44 -23.27
CA LYS A 22 -20.47 52.63 -23.64
C LYS A 22 -20.89 52.17 -25.04
N ASN A 23 -21.70 51.11 -25.08
CA ASN A 23 -23.16 51.22 -25.23
C ASN A 23 -23.85 50.01 -24.57
N ALA A 24 -25.19 50.03 -24.44
CA ALA A 24 -25.93 49.05 -23.62
C ALA A 24 -27.39 48.84 -24.08
N LEU A 25 -28.01 47.79 -23.51
CA LEU A 25 -29.45 47.56 -23.31
C LEU A 25 -30.27 46.89 -24.45
N LEU A 26 -31.30 46.15 -24.00
CA LEU A 26 -32.47 45.57 -24.69
C LEU A 26 -32.26 44.29 -25.55
N MET A 27 -33.28 43.43 -25.78
CA MET A 27 -34.38 42.93 -24.91
C MET A 27 -35.07 41.69 -25.56
N ASN A 28 -35.32 40.66 -24.74
CA ASN A 28 -36.29 39.54 -24.84
C ASN A 28 -37.10 39.17 -26.13
N ILE A 29 -37.26 37.84 -26.30
CA ILE A 29 -38.38 37.07 -26.91
C ILE A 29 -38.47 37.01 -28.46
N PHE A 30 -38.41 35.79 -29.01
CA PHE A 30 -39.49 35.19 -29.83
C PHE A 30 -39.38 33.64 -29.87
N ILE A 31 -40.47 32.94 -30.23
CA ILE A 31 -40.64 31.48 -30.17
C ILE A 31 -41.17 30.95 -31.53
N PHE A 32 -40.76 29.75 -31.96
CA PHE A 32 -41.53 28.65 -32.63
C PHE A 32 -40.52 27.62 -33.25
N SER A 33 -40.49 26.33 -32.84
CA SER A 33 -41.25 25.16 -33.38
C SER A 33 -40.59 24.48 -34.60
N PHE A 34 -40.82 23.22 -35.02
CA PHE A 34 -41.77 22.09 -34.74
C PHE A 34 -41.06 20.79 -35.29
N PHE A 35 -41.06 19.55 -34.74
CA PHE A 35 -42.03 18.44 -34.97
C PHE A 35 -41.57 17.08 -34.34
N PHE A 36 -42.46 16.40 -33.58
CA PHE A 36 -42.81 14.93 -33.49
C PHE A 36 -41.71 13.81 -33.45
N PHE A 37 -41.93 12.56 -32.98
CA PHE A 37 -43.06 11.78 -32.39
C PHE A 37 -42.63 11.28 -30.98
N VAL A 38 -43.43 10.91 -29.96
CA VAL A 38 -44.77 10.26 -29.81
C VAL A 38 -44.80 8.72 -29.95
N SER A 39 -44.81 8.02 -28.81
CA SER A 39 -45.71 6.88 -28.53
C SER A 39 -45.83 6.64 -27.01
N CYS A 40 -46.98 6.14 -26.55
CA CYS A 40 -47.29 5.83 -25.14
C CYS A 40 -48.46 4.84 -25.08
N THR A 41 -48.46 3.92 -24.12
CA THR A 41 -49.61 3.10 -23.71
C THR A 41 -49.58 2.91 -22.19
N THR A 42 -50.76 2.91 -21.57
CA THR A 42 -51.00 2.76 -20.12
C THR A 42 -51.30 1.31 -19.74
N ASP A 43 -51.41 1.05 -18.43
CA ASP A 43 -52.52 0.34 -17.73
C ASP A 43 -52.00 -0.26 -16.40
N SER A 44 -52.78 -0.49 -15.32
CA SER A 44 -54.00 0.16 -14.80
C SER A 44 -54.30 -0.36 -13.38
N GLU A 45 -54.63 0.53 -12.43
CA GLU A 45 -55.36 0.29 -11.14
C GLU A 45 -54.86 -0.80 -10.15
N PHE A 46 -54.39 -0.45 -8.94
CA PHE A 46 -55.13 -0.11 -7.71
C PHE A 46 -55.85 -1.27 -6.98
N PHE A 47 -55.37 -1.64 -5.79
CA PHE A 47 -56.19 -1.80 -4.57
C PHE A 47 -55.33 -1.81 -3.30
N THR A 48 -55.91 -1.39 -2.17
CA THR A 48 -55.34 -1.44 -0.81
C THR A 48 -56.10 -2.45 0.04
N ASP A 49 -55.42 -3.21 0.91
CA ASP A 49 -55.42 -2.95 2.35
C ASP A 49 -54.52 -3.92 3.15
N ALA A 50 -54.37 -3.63 4.44
CA ALA A 50 -53.47 -4.32 5.37
C ALA A 50 -53.83 -5.77 5.70
N ILE A 51 -52.82 -6.53 6.15
CA ILE A 51 -52.77 -7.10 7.50
C ILE A 51 -51.30 -7.35 7.90
N LEU A 52 -51.01 -7.27 9.21
CA LEU A 52 -49.71 -7.55 9.78
C LEU A 52 -49.70 -8.98 10.36
N GLU A 53 -49.20 -9.94 9.60
CA GLU A 53 -48.80 -11.26 10.13
C GLU A 53 -47.31 -11.47 9.87
N THR A 54 -46.62 -11.99 10.88
CA THR A 54 -45.19 -12.28 10.86
C THR A 54 -44.94 -13.63 10.20
N PRO A 55 -44.16 -13.71 9.11
CA PRO A 55 -43.48 -14.95 8.78
C PRO A 55 -42.38 -15.17 9.81
N ASP A 56 -42.48 -16.23 10.61
CA ASP A 56 -41.27 -16.94 11.02
C ASP A 56 -40.69 -17.50 9.72
N GLU A 57 -39.72 -16.79 9.13
CA GLU A 57 -39.11 -17.20 7.87
C GLU A 57 -38.30 -18.47 8.13
N ILE A 58 -38.80 -19.58 7.59
CA ILE A 58 -38.17 -20.89 7.69
C ILE A 58 -36.78 -20.74 7.08
N ILE A 59 -35.75 -20.94 7.89
CA ILE A 59 -34.41 -21.22 7.39
C ILE A 59 -34.50 -22.59 6.73
N ASP A 60 -34.76 -22.62 5.42
CA ASP A 60 -34.35 -23.74 4.60
C ASP A 60 -32.83 -23.83 4.79
N GLU A 61 -32.37 -24.91 5.44
CA GLU A 61 -30.96 -25.26 5.40
C GLU A 61 -30.58 -25.43 3.94
N VAL A 62 -29.82 -24.47 3.42
CA VAL A 62 -29.14 -24.63 2.14
C VAL A 62 -28.06 -25.68 2.37
N GLU A 63 -28.45 -26.94 2.25
CA GLU A 63 -27.53 -28.04 2.06
C GLU A 63 -26.62 -27.65 0.90
N THR A 64 -25.37 -27.31 1.22
CA THR A 64 -24.30 -27.30 0.25
C THR A 64 -24.31 -28.67 -0.42
N PRO A 65 -24.25 -28.75 -1.76
CA PRO A 65 -24.23 -30.04 -2.45
C PRO A 65 -22.93 -30.76 -2.11
N ASP A 66 -22.97 -31.54 -1.03
CA ASP A 66 -21.99 -32.55 -0.71
C ASP A 66 -21.91 -33.49 -1.91
N SER A 67 -20.71 -33.90 -2.30
CA SER A 67 -20.54 -34.59 -3.58
C SER A 67 -21.31 -35.91 -3.55
N GLU A 68 -22.23 -36.11 -4.51
CA GLU A 68 -23.01 -37.36 -4.60
C GLU A 68 -22.07 -38.57 -4.66
N GLU A 69 -21.86 -39.23 -3.51
CA GLU A 69 -21.09 -40.46 -3.41
C GLU A 69 -21.72 -41.49 -4.35
N THR A 70 -21.06 -41.78 -5.47
CA THR A 70 -21.61 -42.70 -6.47
C THR A 70 -21.79 -44.08 -5.84
N GLU A 71 -23.04 -44.54 -5.78
CA GLU A 71 -23.39 -45.81 -5.16
C GLU A 71 -22.61 -46.97 -5.82
N PRO A 72 -22.11 -47.94 -5.01
CA PRO A 72 -21.15 -48.92 -5.49
C PRO A 72 -21.78 -49.87 -6.51
N VAL A 73 -21.20 -49.93 -7.70
CA VAL A 73 -21.66 -50.78 -8.81
C VAL A 73 -21.00 -52.15 -8.67
N ILE A 74 -21.82 -53.19 -8.46
CA ILE A 74 -21.36 -54.57 -8.30
C ILE A 74 -22.01 -55.47 -9.35
N ASP A 75 -21.26 -55.82 -10.40
CA ASP A 75 -21.66 -56.77 -11.43
C ASP A 75 -20.95 -58.11 -11.22
N TYR A 76 -21.65 -59.05 -10.60
CA TYR A 76 -21.18 -60.41 -10.35
C TYR A 76 -21.09 -61.29 -11.61
N GLN A 77 -21.72 -60.92 -12.73
CA GLN A 77 -21.70 -61.71 -13.98
C GLN A 77 -20.51 -61.35 -14.85
N ASN A 78 -20.20 -60.05 -14.97
CA ASN A 78 -19.06 -59.55 -15.74
C ASN A 78 -17.79 -59.35 -14.89
N GLY A 79 -17.87 -59.53 -13.57
CA GLY A 79 -16.73 -59.39 -12.66
C GLY A 79 -16.27 -57.95 -12.53
N ILE A 80 -17.20 -57.00 -12.42
CA ILE A 80 -16.91 -55.57 -12.29
C ILE A 80 -17.33 -55.10 -10.90
N LEU A 81 -16.44 -54.37 -10.23
CA LEU A 81 -16.71 -53.66 -8.99
C LEU A 81 -16.20 -52.22 -9.13
N THR A 82 -17.08 -51.23 -8.93
CA THR A 82 -16.71 -49.81 -8.90
C THR A 82 -17.25 -49.15 -7.64
N PHE A 83 -16.42 -48.40 -6.92
CA PHE A 83 -16.80 -47.66 -5.71
C PHE A 83 -15.82 -46.51 -5.42
N ALA A 84 -16.23 -45.53 -4.62
CA ALA A 84 -15.37 -44.44 -4.15
C ALA A 84 -14.23 -44.94 -3.26
N GLU A 85 -13.09 -44.24 -3.20
CA GLU A 85 -12.04 -44.54 -2.22
C GLU A 85 -12.50 -44.33 -0.77
N ASP A 86 -11.72 -44.87 0.17
CA ASP A 86 -12.04 -45.04 1.61
C ASP A 86 -13.33 -45.81 1.97
N LYS A 87 -14.25 -46.01 1.02
CA LYS A 87 -15.52 -46.72 1.20
C LYS A 87 -15.30 -48.24 1.32
N VAL A 88 -15.55 -48.79 2.50
CA VAL A 88 -15.48 -50.23 2.76
C VAL A 88 -16.68 -50.94 2.11
N ILE A 89 -16.41 -51.83 1.14
CA ILE A 89 -17.45 -52.59 0.42
C ILE A 89 -17.54 -54.01 0.93
N THR A 90 -18.76 -54.54 1.06
CA THR A 90 -19.00 -55.95 1.40
C THR A 90 -19.63 -56.67 0.21
N LEU A 91 -18.91 -57.64 -0.37
CA LEU A 91 -19.38 -58.50 -1.44
C LEU A 91 -20.10 -59.74 -0.89
N ASP A 92 -21.34 -59.92 -1.33
CA ASP A 92 -22.15 -61.09 -1.05
C ASP A 92 -21.88 -62.15 -2.13
N LEU A 93 -21.03 -63.11 -1.81
CA LEU A 93 -20.59 -64.13 -2.77
C LEU A 93 -21.73 -65.07 -3.21
N GLU A 94 -22.80 -65.21 -2.41
CA GLU A 94 -23.97 -66.01 -2.78
C GLU A 94 -24.80 -65.34 -3.89
N LYS A 95 -24.83 -64.01 -3.95
CA LYS A 95 -25.46 -63.28 -5.07
C LYS A 95 -24.79 -63.57 -6.41
N GLY A 96 -23.47 -63.69 -6.46
CA GLY A 96 -22.76 -64.19 -7.64
C GLY A 96 -23.05 -65.65 -7.94
N ALA A 97 -23.24 -66.45 -6.89
CA ALA A 97 -23.61 -67.86 -6.99
C ALA A 97 -25.08 -68.10 -7.40
N SER A 98 -25.92 -67.06 -7.52
CA SER A 98 -27.34 -67.18 -7.92
C SER A 98 -27.55 -67.80 -9.31
N SER A 99 -26.52 -67.80 -10.16
CA SER A 99 -26.45 -68.52 -11.43
C SER A 99 -26.36 -70.05 -11.29
N TYR A 100 -26.19 -70.57 -10.07
CA TYR A 100 -26.00 -71.98 -9.73
C TYR A 100 -27.11 -72.53 -8.81
N THR A 101 -28.38 -72.29 -9.14
CA THR A 101 -29.53 -72.77 -8.33
C THR A 101 -29.48 -74.28 -8.07
N GLY A 102 -29.68 -74.67 -6.80
CA GLY A 102 -29.70 -76.08 -6.37
C GLY A 102 -28.33 -76.69 -6.06
N LYS A 103 -27.35 -75.86 -5.65
CA LYS A 103 -25.96 -76.26 -5.39
C LYS A 103 -25.48 -75.79 -4.00
N SER A 104 -24.48 -76.48 -3.44
CA SER A 104 -23.74 -76.00 -2.26
C SER A 104 -22.51 -75.19 -2.73
N PHE A 105 -22.08 -74.23 -1.91
CA PHE A 105 -21.03 -73.25 -2.24
C PHE A 105 -20.07 -73.13 -1.06
N ALA A 106 -18.80 -73.45 -1.27
CA ALA A 106 -17.76 -73.34 -0.25
C ALA A 106 -16.58 -72.52 -0.79
N LEU A 107 -16.19 -71.48 -0.06
CA LEU A 107 -15.04 -70.64 -0.42
C LEU A 107 -13.74 -71.35 -0.06
N LYS A 108 -12.86 -71.53 -1.05
CA LYS A 108 -11.61 -72.29 -0.95
C LYS A 108 -10.38 -71.38 -0.79
N SER A 109 -10.35 -70.24 -1.50
CA SER A 109 -9.25 -69.27 -1.39
C SER A 109 -9.63 -67.88 -1.92
N ILE A 110 -8.87 -66.86 -1.49
CA ILE A 110 -8.95 -65.47 -1.97
C ILE A 110 -7.52 -64.97 -2.23
N THR A 111 -7.29 -64.23 -3.32
CA THR A 111 -6.07 -63.44 -3.53
C THR A 111 -6.23 -62.05 -2.90
N GLN A 112 -5.25 -61.55 -2.15
CA GLN A 112 -5.31 -60.16 -1.71
C GLN A 112 -5.24 -59.19 -2.92
N PRO A 113 -5.99 -58.08 -2.91
CA PRO A 113 -5.78 -56.97 -3.83
C PRO A 113 -4.38 -56.37 -3.64
N LYS A 114 -3.88 -55.64 -4.64
CA LYS A 114 -2.55 -55.00 -4.58
C LYS A 114 -2.56 -53.73 -3.71
N TYR A 115 -3.67 -53.00 -3.69
CA TYR A 115 -3.84 -51.69 -3.09
C TYR A 115 -5.02 -51.70 -2.10
N GLY A 116 -4.92 -52.54 -1.07
CA GLY A 116 -5.93 -52.69 -0.04
C GLY A 116 -5.85 -54.05 0.64
N LYS A 117 -6.98 -54.53 1.16
CA LYS A 117 -7.14 -55.88 1.71
C LYS A 117 -8.53 -56.47 1.49
N ALA A 118 -8.59 -57.79 1.52
CA ALA A 118 -9.79 -58.61 1.37
C ALA A 118 -9.91 -59.62 2.52
N GLU A 119 -10.95 -59.51 3.34
CA GLU A 119 -11.17 -60.31 4.56
C GLU A 119 -12.61 -60.82 4.63
N LEU A 120 -12.87 -61.93 5.34
CA LEU A 120 -14.24 -62.44 5.54
C LEU A 120 -14.85 -61.88 6.83
N ASP A 121 -16.12 -61.47 6.75
CA ASP A 121 -16.92 -61.13 7.94
C ASP A 121 -17.43 -62.38 8.67
N ALA A 122 -18.09 -62.17 9.81
CA ALA A 122 -18.69 -63.24 10.62
C ALA A 122 -19.90 -63.96 9.97
N LYS A 123 -20.23 -63.64 8.71
CA LYS A 123 -21.30 -64.23 7.89
C LYS A 123 -20.77 -64.81 6.58
N ASN A 124 -19.45 -64.90 6.40
CA ASN A 124 -18.76 -65.31 5.16
C ASN A 124 -18.95 -64.36 3.95
N ALA A 125 -19.39 -63.12 4.17
CA ALA A 125 -19.33 -62.08 3.13
C ALA A 125 -17.89 -61.53 3.03
N LEU A 126 -17.49 -61.10 1.84
CA LEU A 126 -16.13 -60.65 1.55
C LEU A 126 -16.03 -59.14 1.67
N VAL A 127 -15.42 -58.67 2.76
CA VAL A 127 -15.14 -57.26 3.02
C VAL A 127 -13.88 -56.84 2.29
N LEU A 128 -13.99 -55.76 1.53
CA LEU A 128 -12.92 -55.09 0.83
C LEU A 128 -12.69 -53.71 1.45
N THR A 129 -11.45 -53.46 1.83
CA THR A 129 -10.98 -52.13 2.27
C THR A 129 -9.90 -51.72 1.27
N PRO A 130 -10.05 -50.62 0.51
CA PRO A 130 -8.96 -50.11 -0.31
C PRO A 130 -7.80 -49.65 0.58
N ALA A 131 -6.64 -49.40 -0.01
CA ALA A 131 -5.66 -48.53 0.65
C ALA A 131 -6.27 -47.12 0.76
N ALA A 132 -5.95 -46.41 1.84
CA ALA A 132 -6.45 -45.04 2.00
C ALA A 132 -5.86 -44.13 0.91
N ASP A 133 -6.71 -43.29 0.34
CA ASP A 133 -6.41 -42.42 -0.80
C ASP A 133 -5.91 -43.20 -2.05
N PHE A 134 -6.41 -44.43 -2.27
CA PHE A 134 -6.17 -45.17 -3.51
C PHE A 134 -7.38 -45.14 -4.45
N HIS A 135 -7.27 -44.30 -5.48
CA HIS A 135 -8.07 -44.37 -6.69
C HIS A 135 -7.30 -45.06 -7.83
N GLY A 136 -7.99 -45.86 -8.64
CA GLY A 136 -7.38 -46.60 -9.74
C GLY A 136 -7.99 -47.97 -10.02
N VAL A 137 -7.22 -48.85 -10.66
CA VAL A 137 -7.66 -50.21 -11.02
C VAL A 137 -6.85 -51.25 -10.25
N ASP A 138 -7.55 -52.16 -9.59
CA ASP A 138 -6.99 -53.34 -8.92
C ASP A 138 -7.76 -54.61 -9.28
N ASN A 139 -7.31 -55.78 -8.84
CA ASN A 139 -7.92 -57.06 -9.17
C ASN A 139 -7.98 -57.99 -7.95
N LEU A 140 -9.11 -58.68 -7.82
CA LEU A 140 -9.40 -59.65 -6.77
C LEU A 140 -9.84 -60.96 -7.43
N SER A 141 -9.29 -62.10 -7.03
CA SER A 141 -9.79 -63.42 -7.45
C SER A 141 -10.11 -64.30 -6.25
N TYR A 142 -11.18 -65.07 -6.37
CA TYR A 142 -11.60 -66.04 -5.36
C TYR A 142 -11.94 -67.39 -6.00
N THR A 143 -11.55 -68.47 -5.31
CA THR A 143 -11.80 -69.85 -5.75
C THR A 143 -12.85 -70.47 -4.87
N VAL A 144 -13.88 -71.06 -5.47
CA VAL A 144 -15.02 -71.68 -4.76
C VAL A 144 -15.24 -73.09 -5.27
N ASP A 145 -15.50 -74.00 -4.33
CA ASP A 145 -16.01 -75.34 -4.58
C ASP A 145 -17.53 -75.25 -4.72
N VAL A 146 -18.05 -75.70 -5.87
CA VAL A 146 -19.49 -75.70 -6.17
C VAL A 146 -19.97 -77.13 -6.37
N GLU A 147 -20.73 -77.65 -5.41
CA GLU A 147 -21.29 -79.01 -5.41
C GLU A 147 -22.66 -79.01 -6.08
N ASP A 148 -22.87 -79.84 -7.10
CA ASP A 148 -24.19 -80.00 -7.71
C ASP A 148 -25.10 -81.00 -6.99
N ALA A 149 -26.38 -81.05 -7.37
CA ALA A 149 -27.37 -81.95 -6.81
C ALA A 149 -27.09 -83.47 -7.01
N SER A 150 -25.98 -83.85 -7.65
CA SER A 150 -25.47 -85.23 -7.70
C SER A 150 -24.33 -85.51 -6.71
N GLY A 151 -23.86 -84.50 -5.97
CA GLY A 151 -22.66 -84.56 -5.12
C GLY A 151 -21.35 -84.29 -5.88
N THR A 152 -21.41 -83.78 -7.11
CA THR A 152 -20.20 -83.49 -7.89
C THR A 152 -19.69 -82.09 -7.59
N VAL A 153 -18.55 -82.00 -6.87
CA VAL A 153 -17.84 -80.74 -6.59
C VAL A 153 -17.04 -80.29 -7.81
N THR A 154 -17.18 -79.01 -8.20
CA THR A 154 -16.40 -78.36 -9.25
C THR A 154 -15.78 -77.06 -8.75
N GLU A 155 -14.45 -76.94 -8.83
CA GLU A 155 -13.74 -75.68 -8.55
C GLU A 155 -14.04 -74.62 -9.61
N ARG A 156 -14.29 -73.39 -9.17
CA ARG A 156 -14.48 -72.21 -10.02
C ARG A 156 -13.67 -71.05 -9.49
N VAL A 157 -12.86 -70.45 -10.35
CA VAL A 157 -12.18 -69.17 -10.08
C VAL A 157 -13.02 -68.06 -10.69
N ASN A 158 -13.35 -67.05 -9.89
CA ASN A 158 -14.00 -65.83 -10.33
C ASN A 158 -13.06 -64.65 -10.05
N THR A 159 -13.05 -63.66 -10.93
CA THR A 159 -12.19 -62.47 -10.81
C THR A 159 -13.05 -61.20 -10.89
N PHE A 160 -12.87 -60.30 -9.92
CA PHE A 160 -13.35 -58.93 -9.99
C PHE A 160 -12.22 -58.02 -10.46
N LYS A 161 -12.47 -57.28 -11.53
CA LYS A 161 -11.76 -56.03 -11.82
C LYS A 161 -12.36 -54.95 -10.91
N ILE A 162 -11.55 -54.45 -10.00
CA ILE A 162 -11.90 -53.36 -9.10
C ILE A 162 -11.52 -52.04 -9.77
N THR A 163 -12.41 -51.05 -9.72
CA THR A 163 -12.15 -49.66 -10.11
C THR A 163 -12.53 -48.77 -8.95
N VAL A 164 -11.54 -48.29 -8.21
CA VAL A 164 -11.76 -47.32 -7.13
C VAL A 164 -11.74 -45.92 -7.74
N THR A 165 -12.78 -45.11 -7.49
CA THR A 165 -12.92 -43.76 -8.05
C THR A 165 -12.49 -42.69 -7.04
N PRO A 166 -11.85 -41.60 -7.48
CA PRO A 166 -11.34 -40.59 -6.56
C PRO A 166 -12.46 -39.84 -5.82
N VAL A 167 -12.15 -39.41 -4.60
CA VAL A 167 -12.94 -38.50 -3.76
C VAL A 167 -12.15 -37.19 -3.62
N LYS A 168 -12.84 -36.05 -3.46
CA LYS A 168 -12.19 -34.74 -3.29
C LYS A 168 -11.80 -34.53 -1.82
N ASP A 169 -10.52 -34.56 -1.49
CA ASP A 169 -10.01 -34.22 -0.14
C ASP A 169 -9.96 -32.71 0.12
N VAL A 170 -9.90 -31.90 -0.95
CA VAL A 170 -9.78 -30.44 -0.87
C VAL A 170 -11.10 -29.80 -0.47
N VAL A 171 -11.10 -29.05 0.63
CA VAL A 171 -12.28 -28.36 1.17
C VAL A 171 -12.23 -26.89 0.80
N ASP A 172 -13.32 -26.35 0.25
CA ASP A 172 -13.38 -24.93 -0.14
C ASP A 172 -13.31 -24.01 1.09
N ASP A 173 -12.49 -22.96 1.02
CA ASP A 173 -12.25 -22.01 2.11
C ASP A 173 -13.26 -20.84 2.11
N VAL A 174 -13.55 -20.35 3.32
CA VAL A 174 -14.21 -19.05 3.53
C VAL A 174 -13.40 -18.24 4.54
N VAL A 175 -12.97 -17.06 4.11
CA VAL A 175 -12.18 -16.12 4.93
C VAL A 175 -12.75 -14.69 4.82
N SER A 176 -12.45 -13.85 5.80
CA SER A 176 -12.75 -12.43 5.76
C SER A 176 -11.51 -11.59 6.06
N THR A 177 -11.47 -10.38 5.51
CA THR A 177 -10.48 -9.37 5.89
C THR A 177 -11.14 -8.01 6.05
N GLU A 178 -10.57 -7.19 6.92
CA GLU A 178 -10.97 -5.80 7.06
C GLU A 178 -10.64 -5.00 5.79
N TYR A 179 -11.29 -3.86 5.62
CA TYR A 179 -11.11 -3.01 4.45
C TYR A 179 -9.64 -2.61 4.24
N GLU A 180 -9.17 -2.73 3.00
CA GLU A 180 -7.76 -2.54 2.55
C GLU A 180 -6.70 -3.39 3.30
N THR A 181 -7.11 -4.27 4.21
CA THR A 181 -6.21 -5.06 5.05
C THR A 181 -5.78 -6.36 4.36
N ALA A 182 -4.46 -6.60 4.29
CA ALA A 182 -3.90 -7.85 3.77
C ALA A 182 -4.01 -9.00 4.78
N LEU A 183 -4.23 -10.21 4.26
CA LEU A 183 -4.55 -11.44 5.00
C LEU A 183 -3.67 -12.60 4.49
N THR A 184 -3.29 -13.53 5.37
CA THR A 184 -2.59 -14.78 4.97
C THR A 184 -3.49 -15.98 5.22
N ILE A 185 -3.71 -16.76 4.17
CA ILE A 185 -4.65 -17.89 4.11
C ILE A 185 -3.84 -19.18 4.13
N ALA A 186 -4.30 -20.19 4.86
CA ALA A 186 -3.69 -21.53 4.93
C ALA A 186 -4.70 -22.56 4.40
N PRO A 187 -4.90 -22.65 3.06
CA PRO A 187 -6.02 -23.36 2.44
C PRO A 187 -5.80 -24.88 2.38
N LEU A 188 -4.99 -25.45 3.27
CA LEU A 188 -4.72 -26.89 3.38
C LEU A 188 -4.92 -27.38 4.84
N ASP A 189 -5.36 -26.50 5.74
CA ASP A 189 -5.56 -26.80 7.18
C ASP A 189 -6.93 -27.48 7.44
N ASN A 190 -7.83 -27.40 6.46
CA ASN A 190 -9.17 -27.97 6.38
C ASN A 190 -9.25 -29.26 5.54
N ASP A 191 -8.31 -29.46 4.61
CA ASP A 191 -8.22 -30.61 3.70
C ASP A 191 -7.95 -31.94 4.41
N ARG A 192 -8.42 -33.05 3.82
CA ARG A 192 -8.49 -34.35 4.51
C ARG A 192 -7.44 -35.39 4.16
N PHE A 193 -6.61 -35.15 3.13
CA PHE A 193 -5.64 -36.10 2.59
C PHE A 193 -4.95 -36.97 3.65
N THR A 194 -5.14 -38.28 3.57
CA THR A 194 -4.41 -39.27 4.35
C THR A 194 -3.20 -39.77 3.54
N ASN A 195 -2.46 -40.78 4.02
CA ASN A 195 -1.38 -41.51 3.30
C ASN A 195 -0.26 -40.68 2.59
N LYS A 196 -0.24 -39.36 2.72
CA LYS A 196 0.54 -38.40 1.95
C LYS A 196 2.00 -38.35 2.40
N ALA A 197 2.91 -38.36 1.43
CA ALA A 197 4.30 -37.99 1.61
C ALA A 197 4.51 -36.48 1.49
N ASN A 198 3.73 -35.80 0.64
CA ASN A 198 3.77 -34.35 0.43
C ASN A 198 2.45 -33.82 -0.16
N VAL A 199 2.15 -32.54 0.08
CA VAL A 199 1.12 -31.77 -0.65
C VAL A 199 1.71 -30.41 -0.98
N LYS A 200 1.50 -29.93 -2.21
CA LYS A 200 1.99 -28.62 -2.65
C LYS A 200 0.94 -27.91 -3.50
N ILE A 201 0.72 -26.62 -3.26
CA ILE A 201 -0.06 -25.79 -4.18
C ILE A 201 0.79 -25.52 -5.44
N THR A 202 0.25 -25.82 -6.61
CA THR A 202 0.98 -25.78 -7.90
C THR A 202 0.44 -24.75 -8.88
N GLU A 203 -0.85 -24.42 -8.80
CA GLU A 203 -1.47 -23.32 -9.54
C GLU A 203 -2.35 -22.46 -8.60
N LEU A 204 -2.49 -21.17 -8.94
CA LEU A 204 -3.31 -20.21 -8.23
C LEU A 204 -3.89 -19.20 -9.23
N SER A 205 -5.18 -18.90 -9.14
CA SER A 205 -5.83 -17.92 -10.01
C SER A 205 -5.47 -16.49 -9.61
N LEU A 206 -5.67 -15.58 -10.56
CA LEU A 206 -5.81 -14.16 -10.22
C LEU A 206 -7.09 -13.98 -9.41
N ALA A 207 -7.03 -13.08 -8.43
CA ALA A 207 -8.22 -12.54 -7.76
C ALA A 207 -8.79 -11.36 -8.55
N ALA A 208 -10.08 -11.06 -8.42
CA ALA A 208 -10.73 -9.99 -9.16
C ALA A 208 -10.70 -8.63 -8.42
N LYS A 209 -10.64 -8.66 -7.09
CA LYS A 209 -10.63 -7.47 -6.22
C LYS A 209 -9.37 -7.34 -5.36
N GLY A 210 -8.38 -8.21 -5.55
CA GLY A 210 -7.09 -8.14 -4.87
C GLY A 210 -5.93 -8.73 -5.67
N LYS A 211 -4.80 -8.87 -5.00
CA LYS A 211 -3.58 -9.52 -5.48
C LYS A 211 -3.28 -10.74 -4.61
N THR A 212 -3.10 -11.89 -5.24
CA THR A 212 -2.72 -13.16 -4.63
C THR A 212 -1.23 -13.44 -4.83
N VAL A 213 -0.57 -13.99 -3.81
CA VAL A 213 0.82 -14.49 -3.89
C VAL A 213 0.92 -15.81 -3.12
N LEU A 214 1.34 -16.87 -3.79
CA LEU A 214 1.64 -18.16 -3.14
C LEU A 214 3.00 -18.10 -2.45
N ASN A 215 3.04 -18.38 -1.15
CA ASN A 215 4.26 -18.48 -0.36
C ASN A 215 4.88 -19.89 -0.44
N THR A 216 6.18 -19.99 -0.11
CA THR A 216 6.94 -21.26 -0.16
C THR A 216 6.48 -22.32 0.84
N ASN A 217 5.60 -21.99 1.78
CA ASN A 217 5.01 -22.87 2.79
C ASN A 217 3.54 -23.24 2.49
N ASN A 218 3.09 -23.17 1.22
CA ASN A 218 1.71 -23.35 0.77
C ASN A 218 0.66 -22.34 1.31
N THR A 219 1.03 -21.34 2.10
CA THR A 219 0.09 -20.24 2.44
C THR A 219 -0.07 -19.26 1.29
N ILE A 220 -1.22 -18.60 1.19
CA ILE A 220 -1.49 -17.56 0.19
C ILE A 220 -1.60 -16.22 0.89
N ALA A 221 -0.77 -15.25 0.50
CA ALA A 221 -0.98 -13.86 0.86
C ALA A 221 -2.01 -13.25 -0.08
N TYR A 222 -3.04 -12.61 0.48
CA TYR A 222 -4.05 -11.85 -0.23
C TYR A 222 -4.01 -10.38 0.22
N THR A 223 -3.85 -9.47 -0.74
CA THR A 223 -3.94 -8.01 -0.50
C THR A 223 -5.12 -7.47 -1.30
N PRO A 224 -6.14 -6.85 -0.69
CA PRO A 224 -7.20 -6.15 -1.43
C PRO A 224 -6.62 -5.06 -2.35
N ASN A 225 -7.24 -4.84 -3.50
CA ASN A 225 -7.01 -3.65 -4.30
C ASN A 225 -7.63 -2.44 -3.57
N SER A 226 -7.06 -1.25 -3.71
CA SER A 226 -7.60 -0.06 -3.03
C SER A 226 -9.05 0.20 -3.41
N GLY A 227 -9.88 0.55 -2.42
CA GLY A 227 -11.34 0.71 -2.58
C GLY A 227 -12.16 -0.58 -2.68
N ALA A 228 -11.54 -1.78 -2.65
CA ALA A 228 -12.25 -3.05 -2.76
C ALA A 228 -13.15 -3.36 -1.55
N LYS A 229 -14.31 -4.00 -1.83
CA LYS A 229 -15.28 -4.44 -0.81
C LYS A 229 -16.20 -5.56 -1.33
N GLY A 230 -16.81 -6.30 -0.40
CA GLY A 230 -17.62 -7.48 -0.68
C GLY A 230 -16.79 -8.70 -1.09
N VAL A 231 -17.44 -9.72 -1.63
CA VAL A 231 -16.81 -11.02 -1.96
C VAL A 231 -15.85 -10.92 -3.16
N ASP A 232 -14.71 -11.57 -3.05
CA ASP A 232 -13.75 -11.92 -4.11
C ASP A 232 -13.55 -13.46 -4.10
N GLU A 233 -13.19 -14.06 -5.23
CA GLU A 233 -13.01 -15.52 -5.33
C GLU A 233 -11.66 -15.87 -5.97
N VAL A 234 -11.03 -16.93 -5.45
CA VAL A 234 -9.72 -17.42 -5.91
C VAL A 234 -9.77 -18.94 -6.01
N LEU A 235 -9.24 -19.51 -7.10
CA LEU A 235 -9.07 -20.97 -7.26
C LEU A 235 -7.60 -21.34 -7.07
N TYR A 236 -7.32 -22.42 -6.37
CA TYR A 236 -5.98 -23.01 -6.25
C TYR A 236 -6.01 -24.49 -6.66
N LYS A 237 -4.85 -25.03 -7.06
CA LYS A 237 -4.66 -26.47 -7.23
C LYS A 237 -3.68 -27.04 -6.23
N ALA A 238 -4.11 -28.04 -5.48
CA ALA A 238 -3.24 -28.88 -4.67
C ALA A 238 -2.73 -30.04 -5.52
N THR A 239 -1.43 -30.31 -5.50
CA THR A 239 -0.84 -31.54 -6.02
C THR A 239 -0.39 -32.40 -4.86
N ILE A 240 -0.99 -33.58 -4.75
CA ILE A 240 -0.74 -34.56 -3.70
C ILE A 240 0.39 -35.49 -4.17
N THR A 241 1.18 -36.03 -3.24
CA THR A 241 2.12 -37.12 -3.51
C THR A 241 2.00 -38.15 -2.40
N TYR A 242 1.52 -39.34 -2.75
CA TYR A 242 1.27 -40.42 -1.80
C TYR A 242 2.53 -41.18 -1.44
N SER A 243 2.49 -41.95 -0.35
CA SER A 243 3.66 -42.67 0.18
C SER A 243 4.21 -43.78 -0.73
N ASP A 244 3.48 -44.18 -1.77
CA ASP A 244 3.95 -45.14 -2.78
C ASP A 244 4.55 -44.46 -4.04
N GLY A 245 4.45 -43.13 -4.15
CA GLY A 245 4.91 -42.33 -5.28
C GLY A 245 3.84 -41.99 -6.32
N ALA A 246 2.57 -42.37 -6.11
CA ALA A 246 1.45 -41.83 -6.90
C ALA A 246 1.22 -40.33 -6.62
N THR A 247 0.54 -39.64 -7.54
CA THR A 247 0.23 -38.20 -7.45
C THR A 247 -1.15 -37.92 -8.03
N ASP A 248 -1.95 -37.11 -7.32
CA ASP A 248 -3.19 -36.54 -7.85
C ASP A 248 -3.19 -34.99 -7.80
N VAL A 249 -4.16 -34.36 -8.45
CA VAL A 249 -4.27 -32.90 -8.58
C VAL A 249 -5.72 -32.43 -8.44
N GLU A 250 -6.02 -31.89 -7.25
CA GLU A 250 -7.32 -31.35 -6.92
C GLU A 250 -7.40 -29.82 -7.09
N THR A 251 -8.63 -29.28 -7.06
CA THR A 251 -8.89 -27.84 -7.16
C THR A 251 -9.81 -27.37 -6.03
N GLY A 252 -9.34 -26.40 -5.24
CA GLY A 252 -10.12 -25.75 -4.18
C GLY A 252 -10.47 -24.31 -4.53
N LYS A 253 -11.56 -23.81 -3.94
CA LYS A 253 -11.98 -22.41 -4.04
C LYS A 253 -11.88 -21.71 -2.70
N ILE A 254 -11.32 -20.50 -2.70
CA ILE A 254 -11.28 -19.58 -1.56
C ILE A 254 -12.28 -18.46 -1.81
N THR A 255 -13.22 -18.29 -0.88
CA THR A 255 -14.20 -17.21 -0.87
C THR A 255 -13.73 -16.14 0.13
N ILE A 256 -13.40 -14.95 -0.36
CA ILE A 256 -12.77 -13.88 0.44
C ILE A 256 -13.77 -12.72 0.62
N THR A 257 -14.26 -12.52 1.84
CA THR A 257 -15.15 -11.38 2.16
C THR A 257 -14.33 -10.18 2.61
N ILE A 258 -14.21 -9.18 1.74
CA ILE A 258 -13.57 -7.89 2.07
C ILE A 258 -14.62 -6.99 2.74
N ALA A 259 -14.36 -6.54 3.96
CA ALA A 259 -15.24 -5.57 4.62
C ALA A 259 -15.35 -4.26 3.81
N ALA A 260 -16.47 -3.56 3.94
CA ALA A 260 -16.52 -2.15 3.54
C ALA A 260 -15.66 -1.31 4.50
N GLN A 261 -15.16 -0.15 4.04
CA GLN A 261 -14.46 0.80 4.91
C GLN A 261 -15.23 0.99 6.21
N ALA A 262 -14.54 0.82 7.34
CA ALA A 262 -15.09 1.05 8.65
C ALA A 262 -15.46 2.54 8.79
N VAL A 263 -16.71 2.85 8.45
CA VAL A 263 -17.30 4.18 8.63
C VAL A 263 -17.14 4.55 10.10
N ALA A 264 -16.72 5.78 10.39
CA ALA A 264 -16.73 6.28 11.76
C ALA A 264 -18.14 6.07 12.35
N PRO A 265 -18.31 5.61 13.61
CA PRO A 265 -19.62 5.38 14.21
C PRO A 265 -20.52 6.62 14.09
N GLY A 266 -21.42 6.59 13.11
CA GLY A 266 -21.83 7.85 12.47
C GLY A 266 -22.96 7.78 11.44
N GLU A 267 -23.60 6.63 11.24
CA GLU A 267 -24.93 6.60 10.63
C GLU A 267 -25.98 6.72 11.73
N ASN A 268 -26.66 7.87 11.74
CA ASN A 268 -27.51 8.40 12.81
C ASN A 268 -26.74 8.85 14.07
N PHE A 269 -26.69 10.17 14.27
CA PHE A 269 -26.79 10.76 15.61
C PHE A 269 -28.29 11.05 15.86
N PRO A 270 -29.10 10.06 16.31
CA PRO A 270 -30.48 10.35 16.66
C PRO A 270 -30.49 11.26 17.88
N ASN A 271 -31.50 12.12 18.01
CA ASN A 271 -31.68 12.88 19.25
C ASN A 271 -31.97 11.91 20.42
N PRO A 272 -31.08 11.79 21.42
CA PRO A 272 -31.27 10.85 22.53
C PRO A 272 -32.22 11.41 23.60
N ASN A 273 -32.61 12.68 23.49
CA ASN A 273 -33.41 13.37 24.50
C ASN A 273 -34.91 13.21 24.21
N GLU A 274 -35.66 12.88 25.26
CA GLU A 274 -37.12 12.94 25.26
C GLU A 274 -37.60 14.37 24.91
N ILE A 275 -38.70 14.50 24.15
CA ILE A 275 -39.30 15.81 23.82
C ILE A 275 -40.72 15.87 24.41
N LYS A 276 -40.84 16.47 25.60
CA LYS A 276 -42.11 16.65 26.35
C LYS A 276 -42.99 17.77 25.80
N GLY A 277 -42.44 18.63 24.97
CA GLY A 277 -43.10 19.79 24.41
C GLY A 277 -42.11 20.78 23.82
N THR A 278 -42.63 21.92 23.37
CA THR A 278 -41.88 22.95 22.65
C THR A 278 -42.10 24.32 23.30
N TYR A 279 -41.06 25.14 23.37
CA TYR A 279 -41.15 26.53 23.85
C TYR A 279 -40.16 27.45 23.11
N TYR A 280 -40.36 28.76 23.28
CA TYR A 280 -39.59 29.82 22.65
C TYR A 280 -38.93 30.68 23.73
N PRO A 281 -37.64 30.46 24.05
CA PRO A 281 -36.92 31.26 25.04
C PRO A 281 -36.66 32.68 24.54
N GLU A 282 -36.78 33.68 25.41
CA GLU A 282 -36.38 35.06 25.11
C GLU A 282 -35.10 35.47 25.88
N THR A 283 -34.76 34.71 26.92
CA THR A 283 -33.66 35.00 27.84
C THR A 283 -32.93 33.71 28.26
N ALA A 284 -31.73 33.86 28.82
CA ALA A 284 -31.02 32.75 29.47
C ALA A 284 -31.72 32.22 30.73
N ALA A 285 -32.64 32.98 31.34
CA ALA A 285 -33.46 32.48 32.45
C ALA A 285 -34.50 31.45 31.97
N ASP A 286 -35.08 31.65 30.78
CA ASP A 286 -36.01 30.70 30.17
C ASP A 286 -35.30 29.39 29.80
N MET A 287 -34.05 29.47 29.34
CA MET A 287 -33.19 28.31 29.08
C MET A 287 -32.83 27.55 30.37
N ALA A 288 -32.69 28.25 31.50
CA ALA A 288 -32.28 27.70 32.79
C ALA A 288 -33.44 27.19 33.67
N ASP A 289 -34.69 27.46 33.30
CA ASP A 289 -35.89 27.01 34.01
C ASP A 289 -35.97 25.47 34.02
N ALA A 290 -35.79 24.87 35.21
CA ALA A 290 -35.83 23.43 35.40
C ALA A 290 -37.15 22.76 34.97
N SER A 291 -38.27 23.51 34.85
CA SER A 291 -39.51 22.97 34.27
C SER A 291 -39.41 22.66 32.77
N LYS A 292 -38.39 23.18 32.09
CA LYS A 292 -38.09 22.97 30.67
C LYS A 292 -37.08 21.82 30.44
N ALA A 293 -36.91 20.93 31.41
CA ALA A 293 -36.09 19.73 31.24
C ALA A 293 -36.75 18.77 30.22
N ASN A 294 -36.00 18.27 29.23
CA ASN A 294 -36.53 17.46 28.12
C ASN A 294 -37.57 18.20 27.25
N PHE A 295 -37.44 19.53 27.08
CA PHE A 295 -38.23 20.33 26.13
C PHE A 295 -37.40 20.72 24.89
N LYS A 296 -38.10 20.92 23.76
CA LYS A 296 -37.53 21.59 22.58
C LYS A 296 -37.57 23.11 22.75
N ALA A 297 -36.40 23.75 22.72
CA ALA A 297 -36.22 25.19 22.69
C ALA A 297 -36.02 25.66 21.23
N ILE A 298 -37.00 26.37 20.67
CA ILE A 298 -36.89 26.93 19.31
C ILE A 298 -36.35 28.36 19.41
N ILE A 299 -35.11 28.57 18.96
CA ILE A 299 -34.37 29.81 19.20
C ILE A 299 -34.70 30.85 18.12
N THR A 300 -35.66 31.74 18.40
CA THR A 300 -36.16 32.79 17.50
C THR A 300 -35.73 34.21 17.88
N LYS A 301 -35.19 34.40 19.09
CA LYS A 301 -34.67 35.69 19.61
C LYS A 301 -33.21 35.55 20.05
N ALA A 302 -32.50 36.68 20.07
CA ALA A 302 -31.10 36.73 20.51
C ALA A 302 -31.00 37.07 22.00
N PHE A 303 -30.15 36.35 22.73
CA PHE A 303 -29.89 36.58 24.15
C PHE A 303 -28.45 36.21 24.55
N ASN A 304 -28.06 36.59 25.76
CA ASN A 304 -26.76 36.25 26.33
C ASN A 304 -26.90 35.24 27.47
N CYS A 305 -26.10 34.17 27.42
CA CYS A 305 -26.12 33.01 28.31
C CYS A 305 -24.78 32.82 29.03
N SER A 306 -24.03 33.91 29.28
CA SER A 306 -22.70 33.81 29.92
C SER A 306 -22.81 33.22 31.33
N ASN A 307 -22.06 32.16 31.61
CA ASN A 307 -22.16 31.33 32.82
C ASN A 307 -23.56 30.74 33.09
N CYS A 308 -24.44 30.65 32.08
CA CYS A 308 -25.74 30.01 32.25
C CYS A 308 -25.61 28.48 32.32
N LYS A 309 -26.56 27.85 33.00
CA LYS A 309 -26.76 26.40 32.93
C LYS A 309 -28.17 26.14 32.44
N MET A 310 -28.29 25.48 31.29
CA MET A 310 -29.58 25.15 30.68
C MET A 310 -30.31 24.06 31.50
N ALA A 311 -31.61 23.94 31.34
CA ALA A 311 -32.36 22.82 31.91
C ALA A 311 -31.87 21.47 31.33
N PRO A 312 -31.93 20.36 32.09
CA PRO A 312 -31.42 19.07 31.62
C PRO A 312 -32.02 18.62 30.28
N ASN A 313 -31.16 18.05 29.42
CA ASN A 313 -31.55 17.27 28.25
C ASN A 313 -32.50 18.01 27.27
N GLN A 314 -32.33 19.31 27.07
CA GLN A 314 -33.14 20.05 26.09
C GLN A 314 -32.85 19.61 24.64
N THR A 315 -33.73 19.97 23.72
CA THR A 315 -33.48 19.91 22.27
C THR A 315 -33.44 21.33 21.72
N ILE A 316 -32.30 21.80 21.23
CA ILE A 316 -32.14 23.17 20.73
C ILE A 316 -32.37 23.17 19.21
N GLU A 317 -33.31 23.99 18.73
CA GLU A 317 -33.63 24.13 17.30
C GLU A 317 -33.27 25.54 16.79
N PRO A 318 -32.34 25.66 15.82
CA PRO A 318 -32.00 26.95 15.20
C PRO A 318 -33.15 27.52 14.37
N ALA A 319 -33.64 28.71 14.74
CA ALA A 319 -34.76 29.39 14.10
C ALA A 319 -34.55 30.92 13.95
N GLY A 320 -33.29 31.36 13.81
CA GLY A 320 -32.93 32.75 13.51
C GLY A 320 -32.65 33.65 14.73
N GLY A 321 -32.83 33.13 15.95
CA GLY A 321 -32.29 33.72 17.16
C GLY A 321 -30.84 33.31 17.41
N LEU A 322 -30.15 34.03 18.31
CA LEU A 322 -28.72 33.89 18.56
C LEU A 322 -28.42 33.78 20.07
N ILE A 323 -27.89 32.64 20.50
CA ILE A 323 -27.31 32.46 21.83
C ILE A 323 -25.88 32.97 21.79
N SER A 324 -25.55 33.90 22.69
CA SER A 324 -24.21 34.46 22.85
C SER A 324 -23.68 34.24 24.27
N GLY A 325 -22.35 34.36 24.46
CA GLY A 325 -21.73 34.35 25.78
C GLY A 325 -20.79 33.18 26.06
N THR A 326 -20.10 33.26 27.19
CA THR A 326 -19.00 32.35 27.54
C THR A 326 -19.35 31.43 28.71
N ASN A 327 -18.68 30.27 28.79
CA ASN A 327 -18.92 29.25 29.82
C ASN A 327 -20.40 28.79 29.86
N ILE A 328 -21.01 28.58 28.69
CA ILE A 328 -22.38 28.07 28.54
C ILE A 328 -22.41 26.59 28.92
N ASN A 329 -23.16 26.21 29.96
CA ASN A 329 -23.37 24.82 30.33
C ASN A 329 -24.65 24.27 29.67
N LEU A 330 -24.47 23.52 28.59
CA LEU A 330 -25.54 22.90 27.80
C LEU A 330 -26.28 21.76 28.53
N ASN A 331 -25.76 21.26 29.66
CA ASN A 331 -26.45 20.35 30.58
C ASN A 331 -27.15 19.13 29.92
N GLY A 332 -26.49 18.50 28.95
CA GLY A 332 -27.03 17.33 28.23
C GLY A 332 -27.94 17.66 27.03
N ALA A 333 -28.11 18.93 26.67
CA ALA A 333 -28.90 19.32 25.51
C ALA A 333 -28.37 18.72 24.20
N TYR A 334 -29.28 18.45 23.26
CA TYR A 334 -28.99 18.05 21.88
C TYR A 334 -29.27 19.24 20.95
N ILE A 335 -28.30 19.62 20.14
CA ILE A 335 -28.42 20.70 19.15
C ILE A 335 -28.82 20.08 17.80
N ILE A 336 -29.97 20.47 17.27
CA ILE A 336 -30.38 20.12 15.90
C ILE A 336 -29.50 20.91 14.94
N ASN A 337 -28.57 20.23 14.27
CA ASN A 337 -27.86 20.81 13.14
C ASN A 337 -28.77 20.78 11.91
N ASN A 338 -29.22 21.96 11.48
CA ASN A 338 -30.01 22.18 10.26
C ASN A 338 -29.35 23.22 9.34
N ASN A 339 -28.02 23.33 9.41
CA ASN A 339 -27.18 24.28 8.67
C ASN A 339 -27.61 25.74 8.86
N LYS A 340 -27.76 26.16 10.13
CA LYS A 340 -28.10 27.53 10.54
C LYS A 340 -27.42 27.90 11.84
N GLN A 341 -27.19 29.20 12.00
CA GLN A 341 -26.66 29.76 13.24
C GLN A 341 -27.64 29.61 14.40
N VAL A 342 -27.09 29.23 15.56
CA VAL A 342 -27.73 29.33 16.86
C VAL A 342 -26.77 29.82 17.95
N PHE A 343 -25.46 29.67 17.78
CA PHE A 343 -24.44 30.28 18.65
C PHE A 343 -23.66 31.38 17.92
N SER A 344 -23.16 32.37 18.66
CA SER A 344 -22.15 33.30 18.13
C SER A 344 -20.78 32.61 18.06
N ALA A 345 -19.95 32.95 17.07
CA ALA A 345 -18.56 32.48 17.00
C ALA A 345 -17.72 32.81 18.26
N SER A 346 -18.08 33.86 19.00
CA SER A 346 -17.49 34.20 20.30
C SER A 346 -17.99 33.39 21.49
N SER A 347 -18.87 32.39 21.27
CA SER A 347 -19.42 31.55 22.33
C SER A 347 -18.45 30.48 22.79
N THR A 348 -18.40 30.23 24.10
CA THR A 348 -17.65 29.12 24.69
C THR A 348 -18.54 28.27 25.60
N PHE A 349 -18.40 26.96 25.50
CA PHE A 349 -19.12 26.00 26.35
C PHE A 349 -18.31 25.66 27.62
N SER A 350 -18.98 25.21 28.67
CA SER A 350 -18.33 24.84 29.94
C SER A 350 -17.58 23.49 29.88
N ALA A 351 -17.75 22.74 28.78
CA ALA A 351 -17.12 21.48 28.45
C ALA A 351 -17.23 21.25 26.93
N ILE A 352 -16.46 20.32 26.37
CA ILE A 352 -16.57 19.95 24.96
C ILE A 352 -17.92 19.29 24.69
N TYR A 353 -18.60 19.72 23.63
CA TYR A 353 -19.93 19.25 23.24
C TYR A 353 -19.85 17.99 22.36
N GLU A 354 -20.58 16.96 22.76
CA GLU A 354 -20.48 15.60 22.21
C GLU A 354 -21.82 14.99 21.76
N LYS A 355 -22.93 15.73 21.80
CA LYS A 355 -24.28 15.13 21.62
C LYS A 355 -24.84 15.17 20.19
N SER A 356 -24.23 15.91 19.26
CA SER A 356 -24.53 15.86 17.81
C SER A 356 -23.34 16.37 16.99
N LYS A 357 -23.29 16.05 15.69
CA LYS A 357 -22.33 16.68 14.76
C LYS A 357 -22.73 18.15 14.52
N LEU A 358 -21.89 19.11 14.90
CA LEU A 358 -22.10 20.55 14.62
C LEU A 358 -21.44 20.97 13.30
N SER A 359 -21.80 22.13 12.75
CA SER A 359 -21.23 22.71 11.53
C SER A 359 -20.65 24.11 11.80
N PRO A 360 -19.80 24.68 10.92
CA PRO A 360 -19.43 26.09 11.00
C PRO A 360 -20.67 27.00 11.01
N ASP A 361 -21.72 26.62 10.26
CA ASP A 361 -23.01 27.30 10.22
C ASP A 361 -23.66 27.41 11.60
N THR A 362 -23.47 26.43 12.48
CA THR A 362 -23.98 26.45 13.88
C THR A 362 -23.48 27.68 14.65
N PHE A 363 -22.27 28.15 14.35
CA PHE A 363 -21.58 29.27 15.00
C PHE A 363 -21.61 30.57 14.17
N GLY A 364 -22.16 30.54 12.95
CA GLY A 364 -22.34 31.72 12.10
C GLY A 364 -21.39 31.85 10.91
N GLY A 365 -20.70 30.77 10.54
CA GLY A 365 -20.22 30.63 9.16
C GLY A 365 -21.39 30.41 8.21
N PHE A 366 -21.18 30.47 6.90
CA PHE A 366 -22.23 30.17 5.92
C PHE A 366 -21.65 29.52 4.67
N ALA A 367 -21.98 28.26 4.42
CA ALA A 367 -21.48 27.56 3.24
C ALA A 367 -21.84 28.27 1.92
N ASN A 368 -20.87 28.38 1.00
CA ASN A 368 -20.96 29.02 -0.32
C ASN A 368 -21.22 30.55 -0.31
N ASP A 369 -20.93 31.20 0.82
CA ASP A 369 -20.90 32.64 1.01
C ASP A 369 -19.49 33.21 0.68
N SER A 370 -19.31 34.55 0.69
CA SER A 370 -18.02 35.20 0.38
C SER A 370 -17.37 35.91 1.58
N LYS A 371 -17.73 35.54 2.81
CA LYS A 371 -17.15 36.04 4.06
C LYS A 371 -16.10 35.08 4.61
N ASP A 372 -15.29 35.57 5.54
CA ASP A 372 -14.28 34.77 6.25
C ASP A 372 -14.92 34.03 7.43
N ASP A 373 -15.08 32.71 7.31
CA ASP A 373 -15.66 31.81 8.30
C ASP A 373 -14.68 31.43 9.43
N THR A 374 -13.44 31.94 9.43
CA THR A 374 -12.40 31.65 10.42
C THR A 374 -12.94 31.54 11.84
N ASP A 375 -13.64 32.57 12.33
CA ASP A 375 -14.09 32.64 13.73
C ASP A 375 -15.11 31.52 14.04
N ALA A 376 -15.92 31.09 13.05
CA ALA A 376 -16.93 30.05 13.20
C ALA A 376 -16.33 28.63 13.12
N ILE A 377 -15.34 28.42 12.25
CA ILE A 377 -14.53 27.19 12.21
C ILE A 377 -13.75 27.05 13.52
N ASP A 378 -13.20 28.14 14.03
CA ASP A 378 -12.49 28.16 15.31
C ASP A 378 -13.42 27.87 16.48
N ALA A 379 -14.63 28.43 16.48
CA ALA A 379 -15.66 28.14 17.47
C ALA A 379 -16.06 26.65 17.46
N LEU A 380 -16.23 26.06 16.28
CA LEU A 380 -16.53 24.64 16.09
C LEU A 380 -15.44 23.73 16.68
N ILE A 381 -14.18 23.94 16.29
CA ILE A 381 -13.04 23.11 16.71
C ILE A 381 -12.76 23.24 18.22
N ASN A 382 -12.93 24.43 18.79
CA ASN A 382 -12.73 24.64 20.23
C ASN A 382 -13.87 24.08 21.09
N ASN A 383 -15.12 24.06 20.60
CA ASN A 383 -16.29 23.70 21.41
C ASN A 383 -16.84 22.28 21.21
N SER A 384 -16.59 21.60 20.08
CA SER A 384 -17.24 20.30 19.76
C SER A 384 -16.28 19.11 19.67
N ALA A 385 -16.76 17.90 19.96
CA ALA A 385 -16.06 16.65 19.71
C ALA A 385 -16.35 16.09 18.30
N TYR A 386 -17.53 16.42 17.75
CA TYR A 386 -18.02 15.94 16.46
C TYR A 386 -18.49 17.08 15.57
N ALA A 387 -18.11 17.05 14.31
CA ALA A 387 -18.39 18.04 13.30
C ALA A 387 -18.83 17.42 11.96
N LEU A 388 -19.63 18.18 11.20
CA LEU A 388 -20.12 17.85 9.86
C LEU A 388 -20.07 19.09 8.96
N GLY A 389 -19.45 18.99 7.79
CA GLY A 389 -19.56 20.00 6.74
C GLY A 389 -20.91 19.97 6.02
N VAL A 390 -21.31 21.09 5.43
CA VAL A 390 -22.41 21.12 4.45
C VAL A 390 -21.98 20.37 3.19
N THR A 391 -22.80 19.44 2.68
CA THR A 391 -22.48 18.67 1.48
C THR A 391 -22.25 19.58 0.27
N GLY A 392 -21.04 19.56 -0.32
CA GLY A 392 -20.67 20.46 -1.41
C GLY A 392 -20.66 21.95 -0.99
N GLY A 393 -20.42 22.22 0.30
CA GLY A 393 -20.32 23.57 0.86
C GLY A 393 -18.88 24.06 0.95
N LYS A 394 -18.62 25.27 0.47
CA LYS A 394 -17.35 25.98 0.60
C LYS A 394 -17.36 26.90 1.82
N TYR A 395 -16.32 26.85 2.65
CA TYR A 395 -16.07 27.79 3.74
C TYR A 395 -14.69 28.43 3.57
N ILE A 396 -14.53 29.68 4.00
CA ILE A 396 -13.29 30.43 3.82
C ILE A 396 -12.57 30.60 5.16
N LYS A 397 -11.29 30.19 5.26
CA LYS A 397 -10.47 30.37 6.48
C LYS A 397 -9.22 31.19 6.22
N ASN A 398 -9.36 32.51 6.37
CA ASN A 398 -8.30 33.48 6.09
C ASN A 398 -7.50 33.94 7.32
N ALA A 399 -7.51 33.20 8.43
CA ALA A 399 -6.59 33.43 9.55
C ALA A 399 -5.98 32.13 10.10
N PRO A 400 -4.75 32.19 10.64
CA PRO A 400 -4.14 31.08 11.35
C PRO A 400 -4.64 30.97 12.79
N SER A 401 -4.81 29.73 13.26
CA SER A 401 -5.39 29.44 14.58
C SER A 401 -4.64 28.32 15.30
N GLU A 402 -4.54 28.41 16.65
CA GLU A 402 -3.95 27.35 17.48
C GLU A 402 -4.96 26.81 18.51
N TYR A 403 -5.37 25.56 18.33
CA TYR A 403 -6.32 24.85 19.19
C TYR A 403 -5.55 24.10 20.28
N LYS A 404 -5.82 24.44 21.55
CA LYS A 404 -5.14 23.87 22.73
C LYS A 404 -6.14 23.20 23.67
N ARG A 405 -6.50 21.95 23.38
CA ARG A 405 -7.37 21.13 24.23
C ARG A 405 -7.07 19.64 24.05
N GLN A 406 -7.53 18.81 24.99
CA GLN A 406 -7.42 17.36 24.91
C GLN A 406 -8.68 16.70 24.31
N GLY A 407 -8.59 15.38 24.12
CA GLY A 407 -9.64 14.55 23.53
C GLY A 407 -9.57 14.51 22.01
N THR A 408 -10.68 14.10 21.40
CA THR A 408 -10.82 13.97 19.94
C THR A 408 -11.48 15.19 19.33
N PHE A 409 -11.22 15.43 18.04
CA PHE A 409 -12.07 16.23 17.16
C PHE A 409 -12.31 15.46 15.87
N ASP A 410 -13.54 14.96 15.69
CA ASP A 410 -13.98 14.19 14.54
C ASP A 410 -14.74 15.09 13.57
N TRP A 411 -14.18 15.35 12.39
CA TRP A 411 -14.77 16.21 11.37
C TRP A 411 -14.88 15.45 10.05
N ASP A 412 -16.10 15.01 9.78
CA ASP A 412 -16.55 14.62 8.45
C ASP A 412 -16.81 15.90 7.64
N LEU A 413 -15.93 16.22 6.70
CA LEU A 413 -16.15 17.37 5.82
C LEU A 413 -17.31 17.14 4.86
N ASN A 414 -17.79 15.90 4.66
CA ASN A 414 -19.01 15.61 3.88
C ASN A 414 -18.94 16.14 2.43
N GLY A 415 -17.74 16.16 1.84
CA GLY A 415 -17.47 16.79 0.53
C GLY A 415 -17.48 18.33 0.56
N ALA A 416 -17.24 18.95 1.72
CA ALA A 416 -17.04 20.39 1.87
C ALA A 416 -15.60 20.81 1.53
N GLU A 417 -15.46 22.06 1.13
CA GLU A 417 -14.21 22.72 0.76
C GLU A 417 -13.83 23.79 1.79
N ILE A 418 -12.55 23.86 2.18
CA ILE A 418 -12.00 24.90 3.06
C ILE A 418 -10.97 25.74 2.28
N GLU A 419 -11.39 26.92 1.80
CA GLU A 419 -10.59 27.82 0.98
C GLU A 419 -9.69 28.74 1.83
N THR A 420 -8.46 28.99 1.39
CA THR A 420 -7.55 30.01 1.96
C THR A 420 -7.26 31.12 0.95
N ASN A 421 -8.26 31.97 0.65
CA ASN A 421 -8.20 32.99 -0.42
C ASN A 421 -7.57 34.36 -0.06
N ASN A 422 -7.17 34.58 1.20
CA ASN A 422 -6.57 35.85 1.62
C ASN A 422 -5.54 35.67 2.74
N ASN A 423 -4.28 36.04 2.47
CA ASN A 423 -3.17 35.87 3.40
C ASN A 423 -2.92 37.06 4.36
N SER A 424 -3.75 38.10 4.34
CA SER A 424 -3.49 39.36 5.06
C SER A 424 -3.44 39.27 6.60
N LYS A 425 -3.97 38.20 7.20
CA LYS A 425 -3.86 37.91 8.64
C LYS A 425 -2.66 37.01 8.99
N PHE A 426 -1.93 36.48 8.01
CA PHE A 426 -0.80 35.56 8.21
C PHE A 426 0.55 36.27 8.12
N ARG A 427 1.57 35.71 8.78
CA ARG A 427 2.96 36.12 8.60
C ARG A 427 3.55 35.37 7.39
N ILE A 428 3.88 36.11 6.33
CA ILE A 428 4.17 35.56 4.99
C ILE A 428 5.65 35.64 4.54
N ASN A 429 6.56 36.27 5.30
CA ASN A 429 7.95 36.53 4.88
C ASN A 429 8.99 36.25 5.99
N THR A 430 8.78 35.22 6.80
CA THR A 430 9.70 34.78 7.87
C THR A 430 9.67 33.25 8.06
N PHE A 431 10.60 32.70 8.85
CA PHE A 431 10.76 31.24 9.02
C PHE A 431 9.84 30.59 10.07
N ASP A 432 9.61 31.26 11.20
CA ASP A 432 8.76 30.77 12.30
C ASP A 432 7.35 31.35 12.19
N VAL A 433 6.63 30.84 11.19
CA VAL A 433 5.39 31.39 10.64
C VAL A 433 4.18 30.48 10.86
N ASP A 434 2.99 31.06 10.69
CA ASP A 434 1.72 30.48 11.12
C ASP A 434 1.24 29.31 10.24
N TYR A 435 0.26 28.54 10.72
CA TYR A 435 -0.43 27.51 9.93
C TYR A 435 -1.93 27.81 10.01
N VAL A 436 -2.69 27.50 8.95
CA VAL A 436 -4.17 27.63 8.96
C VAL A 436 -4.76 26.86 10.16
N PHE A 437 -4.24 25.66 10.43
CA PHE A 437 -4.58 24.85 11.60
C PHE A 437 -3.32 24.42 12.37
N THR A 438 -3.13 24.94 13.59
CA THR A 438 -2.16 24.40 14.55
C THR A 438 -2.91 23.64 15.65
N MET A 439 -2.69 22.33 15.77
CA MET A 439 -3.41 21.47 16.73
C MET A 439 -2.45 20.95 17.80
N THR A 440 -2.63 21.44 19.03
CA THR A 440 -1.73 21.18 20.16
C THR A 440 -2.47 20.38 21.25
N ASN A 441 -1.99 19.16 21.55
CA ASN A 441 -2.58 18.21 22.53
C ASN A 441 -3.97 17.65 22.16
N LEU A 442 -4.45 17.95 20.94
CA LEU A 442 -5.74 17.51 20.38
C LEU A 442 -5.51 16.37 19.38
N SER A 443 -6.31 15.31 19.42
CA SER A 443 -6.29 14.22 18.44
C SER A 443 -7.34 14.42 17.33
N PRO A 444 -6.96 14.90 16.12
CA PRO A 444 -7.91 15.09 15.03
C PRO A 444 -8.25 13.78 14.30
N ARG A 445 -9.49 13.69 13.82
CA ARG A 445 -9.95 12.77 12.78
C ARG A 445 -10.66 13.59 11.72
N ILE A 446 -10.00 13.97 10.63
CA ILE A 446 -10.53 14.90 9.62
C ILE A 446 -10.53 14.21 8.26
N TYR A 447 -11.69 14.13 7.61
CA TYR A 447 -11.84 13.28 6.42
C TYR A 447 -12.91 13.78 5.44
N ASN A 448 -12.89 13.23 4.22
CA ASN A 448 -13.96 13.37 3.22
C ASN A 448 -14.22 14.84 2.80
N GLY A 449 -13.22 15.52 2.22
CA GLY A 449 -13.35 16.94 1.82
C GLY A 449 -12.09 17.55 1.20
N GLU A 450 -12.12 18.87 1.00
CA GLU A 450 -11.12 19.60 0.21
C GLU A 450 -10.50 20.79 0.97
N PHE A 451 -9.23 21.05 0.72
CA PHE A 451 -8.48 22.20 1.22
C PHE A 451 -7.74 22.89 0.05
N ASP A 452 -8.25 24.04 -0.38
CA ASP A 452 -7.66 24.84 -1.46
C ASP A 452 -6.85 26.02 -0.88
N GLY A 453 -5.54 26.04 -1.16
CA GLY A 453 -4.64 27.12 -0.78
C GLY A 453 -4.69 28.35 -1.71
N THR A 454 -5.37 28.23 -2.86
CA THR A 454 -5.55 29.21 -3.95
C THR A 454 -4.27 29.93 -4.41
N ASN A 455 -3.12 29.29 -4.23
CA ASN A 455 -1.77 29.83 -4.31
C ASN A 455 -1.54 31.12 -3.47
N THR A 456 -2.35 31.30 -2.41
CA THR A 456 -2.37 32.50 -1.56
C THR A 456 -1.63 32.31 -0.24
N TYR A 457 -1.65 31.11 0.35
CA TYR A 457 -0.82 30.76 1.51
C TYR A 457 -0.26 29.35 1.40
N GLY A 458 0.81 29.04 2.14
CA GLY A 458 1.60 27.83 1.89
C GLY A 458 1.50 26.72 2.92
N ARG A 459 0.87 26.96 4.09
CA ARG A 459 0.97 26.02 5.21
C ARG A 459 -0.34 25.77 5.95
N LEU A 460 -0.81 24.54 5.81
CA LEU A 460 -2.14 24.10 6.21
C LEU A 460 -2.16 23.54 7.64
N PHE A 461 -1.61 22.34 7.88
CA PHE A 461 -1.65 21.67 9.19
C PHE A 461 -0.29 21.64 9.91
N TRP A 462 -0.28 21.98 11.20
CA TRP A 462 0.78 21.60 12.14
C TRP A 462 0.21 20.89 13.38
N LEU A 463 0.48 19.59 13.48
CA LEU A 463 0.11 18.72 14.59
C LEU A 463 1.25 18.70 15.63
N LYS A 464 0.94 18.97 16.90
CA LYS A 464 1.87 18.99 18.05
C LYS A 464 1.30 18.19 19.23
N GLY A 465 1.98 17.12 19.63
CA GLY A 465 1.66 16.41 20.89
C GLY A 465 0.33 15.62 20.85
N GLN A 466 0.02 15.01 19.71
CA GLN A 466 -1.12 14.12 19.53
C GLN A 466 -0.94 12.82 20.32
N GLN A 467 -2.03 12.26 20.84
CA GLN A 467 -2.09 10.83 21.19
C GLN A 467 -2.34 9.98 19.95
N THR A 468 -3.25 10.45 19.09
CA THR A 468 -3.52 9.89 17.77
C THR A 468 -3.83 10.99 16.75
N PHE A 469 -3.76 10.66 15.45
CA PHE A 469 -4.37 11.47 14.40
C PHE A 469 -4.83 10.61 13.23
N TYR A 470 -5.87 11.05 12.52
CA TYR A 470 -6.42 10.42 11.33
C TYR A 470 -6.79 11.47 10.29
N PHE A 471 -6.25 11.34 9.09
CA PHE A 471 -6.57 12.19 7.94
C PHE A 471 -6.86 11.28 6.73
N ALA A 472 -8.07 11.34 6.18
CA ALA A 472 -8.47 10.40 5.13
C ALA A 472 -9.36 11.01 4.05
N ASP A 473 -9.22 10.53 2.81
CA ASP A 473 -10.07 10.93 1.68
C ASP A 473 -10.12 12.47 1.50
N LEU A 474 -8.98 13.15 1.71
CA LEU A 474 -8.84 14.59 1.54
C LEU A 474 -8.17 14.96 0.21
N ASN A 475 -8.68 15.98 -0.46
CA ASN A 475 -7.97 16.69 -1.52
C ASN A 475 -7.30 17.95 -0.93
N VAL A 476 -6.00 18.14 -1.18
CA VAL A 476 -5.21 19.26 -0.64
C VAL A 476 -4.32 19.83 -1.73
N HIS A 477 -4.55 21.08 -2.15
CA HIS A 477 -3.81 21.63 -3.30
C HIS A 477 -3.53 23.13 -3.19
N ASP A 478 -2.67 23.62 -4.09
CA ASP A 478 -2.42 25.04 -4.32
C ASP A 478 -1.90 25.83 -3.10
N TYR A 479 -1.14 25.18 -2.21
CA TYR A 479 -0.50 25.87 -1.08
C TYR A 479 0.87 26.43 -1.48
N HIS A 480 0.96 27.76 -1.67
CA HIS A 480 2.15 28.48 -2.16
C HIS A 480 2.82 29.41 -1.13
N SER A 481 4.13 29.65 -1.25
CA SER A 481 4.90 30.56 -0.38
C SER A 481 6.03 31.30 -1.08
N THR A 482 6.34 32.50 -0.60
CA THR A 482 7.50 33.28 -1.05
C THR A 482 8.83 32.63 -0.61
N SER A 483 9.95 33.09 -1.17
CA SER A 483 11.24 32.41 -1.00
C SER A 483 11.75 32.38 0.45
N ASN A 484 11.37 33.38 1.26
CA ASN A 484 11.71 33.47 2.69
C ASN A 484 10.74 32.70 3.61
N ALA A 485 9.89 31.85 3.03
CA ALA A 485 8.89 31.04 3.72
C ALA A 485 9.02 29.56 3.28
N ARG A 486 7.96 28.77 3.47
CA ARG A 486 7.92 27.31 3.24
C ARG A 486 6.52 26.86 2.85
N GLY A 487 6.39 25.95 1.89
CA GLY A 487 5.15 25.25 1.56
C GLY A 487 5.05 23.92 2.30
N ILE A 488 4.06 23.70 3.18
CA ILE A 488 3.90 22.43 3.90
C ILE A 488 2.41 22.11 4.10
N ALA A 489 1.94 21.02 3.48
CA ALA A 489 0.57 20.56 3.67
C ALA A 489 0.37 20.03 5.11
N PHE A 490 1.19 19.05 5.50
CA PHE A 490 1.16 18.44 6.83
C PHE A 490 2.52 18.48 7.51
N LYS A 491 2.61 19.16 8.67
CA LYS A 491 3.72 19.01 9.61
C LYS A 491 3.24 18.26 10.85
N THR A 492 3.91 17.16 11.21
CA THR A 492 3.56 16.38 12.41
C THR A 492 4.74 16.26 13.36
N SER A 493 4.60 16.78 14.59
CA SER A 493 5.58 16.66 15.66
C SER A 493 5.17 15.50 16.59
N LEU A 494 5.82 14.35 16.45
CA LEU A 494 5.49 13.09 17.15
C LEU A 494 6.22 12.99 18.50
N TYR A 495 5.49 12.62 19.56
CA TYR A 495 6.01 12.49 20.93
C TYR A 495 5.46 11.23 21.63
N PRO A 496 6.05 10.04 21.39
CA PRO A 496 5.58 8.79 22.00
C PRO A 496 5.55 8.79 23.53
N GLN A 497 6.43 9.53 24.21
CA GLN A 497 6.52 9.53 25.67
C GLN A 497 5.76 10.70 26.30
N THR A 498 6.13 11.95 26.00
CA THR A 498 5.62 13.13 26.71
C THR A 498 4.12 13.37 26.49
N TYR A 499 3.58 13.00 25.32
CA TYR A 499 2.15 13.15 25.01
C TYR A 499 1.42 11.81 24.81
N GLY A 500 2.13 10.68 24.85
CA GLY A 500 1.54 9.35 24.64
C GLY A 500 1.09 9.12 23.20
N PHE A 501 1.86 9.59 22.21
CA PHE A 501 1.58 9.29 20.80
C PHE A 501 1.67 7.77 20.55
N THR A 502 0.62 7.18 19.96
CA THR A 502 0.53 5.72 19.73
C THR A 502 0.22 5.36 18.28
N LYS A 503 -0.65 6.12 17.59
CA LYS A 503 -1.08 5.81 16.22
C LYS A 503 -1.28 7.09 15.38
N GLY A 504 -0.65 7.15 14.21
CA GLY A 504 -0.87 8.23 13.23
C GLY A 504 -1.29 7.66 11.88
N GLU A 505 -2.25 8.28 11.21
CA GLU A 505 -2.93 7.70 10.04
C GLU A 505 -3.17 8.74 8.94
N PHE A 506 -2.70 8.44 7.73
CA PHE A 506 -2.97 9.15 6.48
C PHE A 506 -3.48 8.14 5.43
N TYR A 507 -4.76 8.22 5.04
CA TYR A 507 -5.39 7.28 4.10
C TYR A 507 -5.94 7.95 2.84
N ARG A 508 -5.51 7.50 1.65
CA ARG A 508 -6.08 7.90 0.34
C ARG A 508 -6.18 9.42 0.11
N ASN A 509 -5.33 10.22 0.75
CA ASN A 509 -5.30 11.65 0.55
C ASN A 509 -4.61 11.98 -0.79
N THR A 510 -5.10 12.99 -1.49
CA THR A 510 -4.43 13.61 -2.64
C THR A 510 -3.81 14.93 -2.21
N ILE A 511 -2.51 15.11 -2.46
CA ILE A 511 -1.77 16.34 -2.14
C ILE A 511 -1.05 16.81 -3.42
N ASP A 512 -1.40 17.99 -3.93
CA ASP A 512 -0.80 18.56 -5.15
C ASP A 512 -0.31 20.00 -4.99
N ASN A 513 0.57 20.44 -5.90
CA ASN A 513 1.04 21.83 -6.04
C ASN A 513 1.44 22.55 -4.73
N ILE A 514 2.09 21.83 -3.81
CA ILE A 514 2.63 22.43 -2.58
C ILE A 514 3.97 23.08 -2.92
N SER A 515 4.02 24.42 -2.89
CA SER A 515 5.10 25.19 -3.50
C SER A 515 5.71 26.27 -2.60
N SER A 516 6.96 26.61 -2.88
CA SER A 516 7.68 27.73 -2.31
C SER A 516 8.66 28.26 -3.34
N ASP A 517 8.78 29.59 -3.49
CA ASP A 517 9.71 30.19 -4.45
C ASP A 517 11.16 29.76 -4.19
N SER A 518 11.91 29.59 -5.27
CA SER A 518 13.35 29.29 -5.23
C SER A 518 14.16 30.50 -4.77
N ASP A 519 15.19 30.28 -3.94
CA ASP A 519 16.28 31.23 -3.70
C ASP A 519 17.60 30.81 -4.38
N GLY A 520 17.60 29.66 -5.05
CA GLY A 520 18.74 29.07 -5.76
C GLY A 520 19.67 28.23 -4.89
N THR A 521 19.38 28.07 -3.59
CA THR A 521 20.30 27.49 -2.60
C THR A 521 19.74 26.21 -1.96
N ALA A 522 20.13 25.07 -2.54
CA ALA A 522 19.81 23.74 -2.03
C ALA A 522 20.22 23.50 -0.56
N ASN A 523 19.38 22.75 0.18
CA ASN A 523 19.53 22.37 1.60
C ASN A 523 19.58 23.53 2.62
N ASN A 524 19.02 24.71 2.31
CA ASN A 524 18.87 25.78 3.31
C ASN A 524 17.46 25.77 3.95
N VAL A 525 17.06 26.88 4.58
CA VAL A 525 15.77 27.06 5.27
C VAL A 525 14.69 27.78 4.45
N ASN A 526 15.08 28.36 3.31
CA ASN A 526 14.26 29.03 2.29
C ASN A 526 13.73 28.01 1.28
N GLY A 527 12.73 28.41 0.48
CA GLY A 527 12.26 27.62 -0.68
C GLY A 527 11.93 26.16 -0.38
N LEU A 528 11.59 25.83 0.86
CA LEU A 528 11.44 24.45 1.33
C LEU A 528 9.97 24.04 1.21
N SER A 529 9.73 22.95 0.49
CA SER A 529 8.37 22.45 0.21
C SER A 529 8.22 20.99 0.61
N LYS A 530 7.10 20.64 1.25
CA LYS A 530 6.83 19.28 1.74
C LYS A 530 5.34 18.93 1.62
N GLY A 531 5.01 17.75 1.12
CA GLY A 531 3.67 17.16 1.32
C GLY A 531 3.50 16.78 2.79
N PHE A 532 4.14 15.69 3.17
CA PHE A 532 4.27 15.23 4.56
C PHE A 532 5.64 15.59 5.15
N ASN A 533 5.64 16.23 6.33
CA ASN A 533 6.83 16.59 7.11
C ASN A 533 6.69 16.01 8.52
N ILE A 534 7.20 14.80 8.71
CA ILE A 534 7.04 13.99 9.90
C ILE A 534 8.33 14.07 10.74
N ALA A 535 8.26 14.83 11.83
CA ALA A 535 9.37 15.04 12.75
C ALA A 535 9.13 14.24 14.05
N LEU A 536 9.99 13.26 14.31
CA LEU A 536 10.01 12.51 15.56
C LEU A 536 10.81 13.29 16.60
N TYR A 537 10.19 13.66 17.73
CA TYR A 537 10.87 14.41 18.79
C TYR A 537 11.43 13.51 19.90
N GLU A 538 10.87 12.32 20.07
CA GLU A 538 11.17 11.38 21.15
C GLU A 538 11.11 9.94 20.62
N ASP A 539 11.94 9.06 21.17
CA ASP A 539 11.92 7.61 20.86
C ASP A 539 10.78 6.92 21.65
N GLY A 540 10.25 5.81 21.16
CA GLY A 540 9.21 5.02 21.84
C GLY A 540 8.36 4.20 20.88
N THR A 541 7.45 3.38 21.42
CA THR A 541 6.62 2.47 20.64
C THR A 541 5.36 3.17 20.13
N ALA A 542 5.31 3.43 18.82
CA ALA A 542 4.13 3.93 18.12
C ALA A 542 4.15 3.44 16.65
N ASN A 543 3.00 3.50 15.98
CA ASN A 543 2.87 3.16 14.57
C ASN A 543 2.34 4.35 13.77
N VAL A 544 2.90 4.60 12.59
CA VAL A 544 2.42 5.61 11.63
C VAL A 544 2.12 4.91 10.31
N TYR A 545 0.91 5.10 9.79
CA TYR A 545 0.41 4.50 8.56
C TYR A 545 0.20 5.60 7.51
N LEU A 546 0.80 5.43 6.34
CA LEU A 546 0.52 6.17 5.12
C LEU A 546 0.09 5.15 4.08
N GLU A 547 -1.17 5.20 3.67
CA GLU A 547 -1.75 4.17 2.79
C GLU A 547 -2.61 4.75 1.68
N GLY A 548 -2.29 4.41 0.43
CA GLY A 548 -3.03 4.84 -0.77
C GLY A 548 -2.92 6.33 -1.11
N ASN A 549 -2.05 7.10 -0.46
CA ASN A 549 -1.95 8.55 -0.69
C ASN A 549 -1.24 8.86 -2.02
N THR A 550 -1.75 9.85 -2.74
CA THR A 550 -1.12 10.40 -3.95
C THR A 550 -0.54 11.77 -3.64
N VAL A 551 0.75 11.97 -3.89
CA VAL A 551 1.44 13.24 -3.60
C VAL A 551 2.24 13.69 -4.82
N THR A 552 1.88 14.83 -5.39
CA THR A 552 2.40 15.33 -6.67
C THR A 552 2.85 16.79 -6.62
N ASN A 553 3.67 17.18 -7.62
CA ASN A 553 4.07 18.56 -7.92
C ASN A 553 4.57 19.40 -6.71
N ILE A 554 5.39 18.82 -5.84
CA ILE A 554 6.02 19.56 -4.72
C ILE A 554 7.18 20.41 -5.25
N ILE A 555 7.08 21.74 -5.17
CA ILE A 555 7.99 22.67 -5.88
C ILE A 555 8.78 23.53 -4.88
N GLY A 556 10.12 23.46 -4.95
CA GLY A 556 11.03 24.18 -4.05
C GLY A 556 12.49 23.77 -4.25
N ASP A 557 13.41 24.27 -3.44
CA ASP A 557 14.86 23.95 -3.50
C ASP A 557 15.28 22.83 -2.54
N ASP A 558 14.51 22.60 -1.47
CA ASP A 558 14.41 21.33 -0.74
C ASP A 558 12.93 20.87 -0.74
N ALA A 559 12.56 20.14 -1.79
CA ALA A 559 11.19 19.77 -2.14
C ALA A 559 10.96 18.25 -2.12
N GLU A 560 10.09 17.77 -1.22
CA GLU A 560 9.78 16.34 -1.09
C GLU A 560 8.29 16.03 -0.88
N CYS A 561 7.79 14.94 -1.49
CA CYS A 561 6.45 14.42 -1.15
C CYS A 561 6.41 13.98 0.32
N LEU A 562 7.44 13.28 0.78
CA LEU A 562 7.58 12.82 2.17
C LEU A 562 8.97 13.12 2.74
N TYR A 563 8.99 13.65 3.97
CA TYR A 563 10.17 13.75 4.81
C TYR A 563 9.90 13.15 6.19
N ILE A 564 10.67 12.14 6.60
CA ILE A 564 10.62 11.53 7.95
C ILE A 564 12.01 11.65 8.60
N ALA A 565 12.11 12.31 9.75
CA ALA A 565 13.39 12.56 10.42
C ALA A 565 13.28 12.74 11.96
N PRO A 566 14.37 12.49 12.71
CA PRO A 566 14.47 12.91 14.10
C PRO A 566 14.63 14.44 14.16
N HIS A 567 13.95 15.07 15.11
CA HIS A 567 14.04 16.50 15.31
C HIS A 567 15.45 16.92 15.74
N GLY A 568 15.95 18.02 15.17
CA GLY A 568 17.25 18.59 15.55
C GLY A 568 18.47 17.69 15.30
N SER A 569 18.35 16.71 14.39
CA SER A 569 19.39 15.70 14.11
C SER A 569 19.76 14.82 15.30
N ALA A 570 18.83 14.57 16.23
CA ALA A 570 19.07 13.78 17.43
C ALA A 570 19.44 12.32 17.16
N THR A 571 20.31 11.75 18.00
CA THR A 571 20.52 10.29 18.14
C THR A 571 19.27 9.65 18.72
N MET A 572 18.57 8.81 17.95
CA MET A 572 17.51 7.91 18.47
C MET A 572 17.67 6.52 17.87
N ASN A 573 17.27 5.48 18.59
CA ASN A 573 17.23 4.11 18.05
C ASN A 573 16.05 3.96 17.07
N ASN A 574 15.00 4.74 17.33
CA ASN A 574 13.68 4.78 16.72
C ASN A 574 12.92 3.45 16.80
N ASN A 575 12.09 3.34 17.83
CA ASN A 575 11.12 2.25 18.01
C ASN A 575 9.73 2.58 17.42
N VAL A 576 9.56 3.72 16.73
CA VAL A 576 8.34 4.05 15.97
C VAL A 576 8.41 3.37 14.61
N ASN A 577 7.37 2.59 14.28
CA ASN A 577 7.25 1.94 12.98
C ASN A 577 6.52 2.84 11.99
N PHE A 578 7.02 2.91 10.75
CA PHE A 578 6.40 3.65 9.65
C PHE A 578 6.02 2.67 8.54
N TYR A 579 4.73 2.58 8.24
CA TYR A 579 4.17 1.72 7.19
C TYR A 579 3.70 2.60 6.03
N LEU A 580 4.24 2.35 4.84
CA LEU A 580 3.90 3.04 3.59
C LEU A 580 3.41 1.99 2.59
N THR A 581 2.12 1.99 2.27
CA THR A 581 1.50 0.96 1.43
C THR A 581 0.70 1.60 0.29
N ASN A 582 0.90 1.16 -0.97
CA ASN A 582 0.19 1.72 -2.13
C ASN A 582 0.35 3.26 -2.30
N GLU A 583 1.45 3.83 -1.80
CA GLU A 583 1.73 5.27 -1.90
C GLU A 583 2.17 5.64 -3.32
N THR A 584 1.74 6.80 -3.83
CA THR A 584 2.07 7.27 -5.19
C THR A 584 2.69 8.67 -5.14
N TYR A 585 4.02 8.76 -5.16
CA TYR A 585 4.76 10.03 -5.07
C TYR A 585 5.43 10.37 -6.40
N LYS A 586 5.04 11.49 -7.02
CA LYS A 586 5.58 11.90 -8.34
C LYS A 586 5.98 13.37 -8.36
N TYR A 587 6.96 13.70 -9.20
CA TYR A 587 7.23 15.08 -9.66
C TYR A 587 7.62 16.12 -8.60
N ALA A 588 7.88 15.72 -7.34
CA ALA A 588 8.60 16.57 -6.40
C ALA A 588 9.95 17.01 -6.98
N LYS A 589 10.25 18.31 -6.90
CA LYS A 589 11.39 18.94 -7.57
C LYS A 589 12.75 18.41 -7.09
N ARG A 590 12.87 17.80 -5.90
CA ARG A 590 14.15 17.28 -5.38
C ARG A 590 14.17 15.78 -5.07
N ARG A 591 13.24 15.26 -4.28
CA ARG A 591 13.15 13.82 -3.95
C ARG A 591 11.68 13.44 -3.76
N GLN A 592 11.30 12.21 -4.03
CA GLN A 592 9.94 11.73 -3.79
C GLN A 592 9.81 11.40 -2.30
N ALA A 593 10.81 10.74 -1.69
CA ALA A 593 10.88 10.60 -0.23
C ALA A 593 12.30 10.74 0.33
N LYS A 594 12.39 11.25 1.56
CA LYS A 594 13.61 11.36 2.37
C LYS A 594 13.35 10.84 3.77
N ILE A 595 14.02 9.75 4.13
CA ILE A 595 13.84 9.00 5.37
C ILE A 595 15.18 9.00 6.11
N THR A 596 15.17 9.34 7.40
CA THR A 596 16.37 9.31 8.24
C THR A 596 16.11 8.68 9.61
N VAL A 597 15.33 7.58 9.62
CA VAL A 597 14.91 6.83 10.82
C VAL A 597 14.89 5.31 10.52
N SER A 598 14.93 4.49 11.57
CA SER A 598 14.74 3.03 11.52
C SER A 598 13.27 2.61 11.31
N ASN A 599 13.01 1.31 11.14
CA ASN A 599 11.68 0.67 11.13
C ASN A 599 10.72 1.30 10.11
N VAL A 600 11.14 1.34 8.84
CA VAL A 600 10.33 1.89 7.74
C VAL A 600 10.06 0.81 6.71
N HIS A 601 8.79 0.57 6.45
CA HIS A 601 8.28 -0.52 5.63
C HIS A 601 7.52 0.05 4.44
N ILE A 602 8.12 0.01 3.26
CA ILE A 602 7.54 0.54 2.01
C ILE A 602 7.11 -0.64 1.13
N LYS A 603 5.81 -0.71 0.79
CA LYS A 603 5.20 -1.84 0.09
C LYS A 603 4.28 -1.35 -1.03
N ASP A 604 4.29 -2.07 -2.15
CA ASP A 604 3.34 -1.90 -3.27
C ASP A 604 3.21 -0.46 -3.81
N SER A 605 4.25 0.37 -3.66
CA SER A 605 4.22 1.83 -3.85
C SER A 605 4.96 2.30 -5.11
N TYR A 606 4.61 3.48 -5.65
CA TYR A 606 5.12 4.03 -6.90
C TYR A 606 5.82 5.39 -6.70
N PHE A 607 7.08 5.49 -7.15
CA PHE A 607 7.91 6.70 -7.03
C PHE A 607 8.46 7.14 -8.40
N GLU A 608 8.17 8.37 -8.83
CA GLU A 608 8.62 8.89 -10.13
C GLU A 608 9.28 10.29 -10.06
N ALA A 609 10.47 10.39 -10.66
CA ALA A 609 11.25 11.63 -10.80
C ALA A 609 10.48 12.75 -11.54
N PRO A 610 10.81 14.04 -11.33
CA PRO A 610 10.27 15.14 -12.13
C PRO A 610 10.53 14.97 -13.63
N LEU A 611 9.66 15.53 -14.48
CA LEU A 611 9.75 15.42 -15.94
C LEU A 611 10.85 16.30 -16.58
N VAL A 612 11.62 17.03 -15.78
CA VAL A 612 12.65 17.98 -16.23
C VAL A 612 13.90 17.81 -15.37
N GLU A 613 15.06 17.73 -16.00
CA GLU A 613 16.35 17.60 -15.30
C GLU A 613 16.66 18.88 -14.51
N GLN A 614 16.97 18.72 -13.22
CA GLN A 614 17.26 19.80 -12.27
C GLN A 614 18.75 19.75 -11.89
N ASP A 615 19.47 20.87 -12.01
CA ASP A 615 20.85 20.98 -11.53
C ASP A 615 20.88 21.67 -10.16
N PHE A 616 21.08 20.89 -9.09
CA PHE A 616 21.13 21.39 -7.72
C PHE A 616 22.53 21.89 -7.33
N ASN A 617 23.14 22.70 -8.20
CA ASN A 617 24.53 23.17 -8.08
C ASN A 617 25.52 22.00 -7.87
N GLY A 618 25.39 20.94 -8.67
CA GLY A 618 26.24 19.75 -8.59
C GLY A 618 25.92 18.76 -7.45
N GLN A 619 24.92 19.02 -6.60
CA GLN A 619 24.45 18.02 -5.64
C GLN A 619 23.56 16.97 -6.32
N ALA A 620 23.87 15.69 -6.15
CA ALA A 620 23.04 14.61 -6.68
C ALA A 620 21.72 14.49 -5.90
N ALA A 621 20.60 14.53 -6.62
CA ALA A 621 19.30 14.16 -6.11
C ALA A 621 19.05 12.65 -6.27
N THR A 622 18.03 12.15 -5.58
CA THR A 622 17.61 10.74 -5.59
C THR A 622 16.10 10.69 -5.41
N ILE A 623 15.44 9.67 -5.97
CA ILE A 623 13.99 9.52 -5.86
C ILE A 623 13.63 9.14 -4.40
N LEU A 624 14.34 8.19 -3.83
CA LEU A 624 14.15 7.67 -2.47
C LEU A 624 15.48 7.72 -1.70
N GLY A 625 15.58 8.61 -0.72
CA GLY A 625 16.79 8.79 0.08
C GLY A 625 16.64 8.22 1.49
N VAL A 626 17.45 7.22 1.84
CA VAL A 626 17.57 6.66 3.19
C VAL A 626 18.93 7.06 3.76
N PHE A 627 18.95 8.04 4.66
CA PHE A 627 20.18 8.66 5.14
C PHE A 627 20.32 8.56 6.65
N SER A 628 21.51 8.25 7.14
CA SER A 628 21.84 8.41 8.55
C SER A 628 21.96 9.89 8.89
N THR A 629 21.47 10.31 10.06
CA THR A 629 21.68 11.68 10.55
C THR A 629 23.07 11.89 11.14
N ILE A 630 23.72 10.81 11.57
CA ILE A 630 25.00 10.79 12.29
C ILE A 630 25.84 9.64 11.74
N SER A 631 27.12 9.91 11.47
CA SER A 631 28.09 8.94 10.95
C SER A 631 28.31 7.76 11.89
N GLY A 632 28.27 6.55 11.33
CA GLY A 632 28.42 5.30 12.08
C GLY A 632 27.15 4.86 12.82
N GLN A 633 26.05 5.62 12.72
CA GLN A 633 24.74 5.21 13.21
C GLN A 633 23.88 4.73 12.03
N THR A 634 23.76 3.41 11.86
CA THR A 634 22.89 2.79 10.86
C THR A 634 21.41 3.07 11.16
N ASN A 635 20.64 3.42 10.13
CA ASN A 635 19.19 3.20 10.18
C ASN A 635 18.95 1.68 10.19
N LYS A 636 17.93 1.19 10.90
CA LYS A 636 17.66 -0.26 11.02
C LYS A 636 16.35 -0.66 10.37
N ASN A 637 16.27 -1.91 9.90
CA ASN A 637 15.03 -2.58 9.48
C ASN A 637 14.25 -1.76 8.42
N PHE A 638 14.92 -1.47 7.30
CA PHE A 638 14.31 -0.81 6.15
C PHE A 638 13.81 -1.85 5.14
N GLU A 639 12.50 -1.89 4.87
CA GLU A 639 11.92 -2.73 3.81
C GLU A 639 11.47 -1.87 2.62
N LEU A 640 11.81 -2.33 1.40
CA LEU A 640 11.26 -1.83 0.14
C LEU A 640 10.84 -3.04 -0.69
N ILE A 641 9.52 -3.25 -0.85
CA ILE A 641 8.97 -4.49 -1.41
C ILE A 641 7.90 -4.20 -2.48
N ASN A 642 8.00 -4.86 -3.64
CA ASN A 642 7.04 -4.74 -4.77
C ASN A 642 6.78 -3.29 -5.24
N CYS A 643 7.76 -2.39 -5.10
CA CYS A 643 7.64 -0.98 -5.48
C CYS A 643 8.17 -0.68 -6.88
N ASP A 644 7.62 0.35 -7.52
CA ASP A 644 8.12 0.96 -8.76
C ASP A 644 8.95 2.21 -8.46
N ILE A 645 10.15 2.30 -9.03
CA ILE A 645 11.05 3.45 -8.90
C ILE A 645 11.48 3.87 -10.32
N VAL A 646 11.05 5.05 -10.76
CA VAL A 646 10.96 5.38 -12.19
C VAL A 646 11.60 6.74 -12.52
N SER A 647 12.43 6.79 -13.57
CA SER A 647 12.95 8.04 -14.15
C SER A 647 12.78 8.08 -15.66
N LYS A 648 11.99 9.03 -16.16
CA LYS A 648 11.70 9.24 -17.59
C LYS A 648 12.29 10.58 -18.03
N GLY A 649 13.26 10.58 -18.94
CA GLY A 649 13.86 11.81 -19.47
C GLY A 649 14.73 12.62 -18.49
N VAL A 650 14.95 12.12 -17.25
CA VAL A 650 15.91 12.67 -16.29
C VAL A 650 17.04 11.68 -16.06
N HIS A 651 18.25 12.08 -16.44
CA HIS A 651 19.42 11.21 -16.47
C HIS A 651 20.38 11.49 -15.30
N ARG A 652 19.98 12.32 -14.31
CA ARG A 652 20.80 12.75 -13.16
C ARG A 652 20.19 12.52 -11.77
N MET A 653 19.25 11.59 -11.64
CA MET A 653 18.75 11.12 -10.34
C MET A 653 18.99 9.62 -10.18
N SER A 654 19.48 9.22 -9.00
CA SER A 654 19.46 7.80 -8.58
C SER A 654 18.05 7.40 -8.14
N GLY A 655 17.76 6.09 -8.13
CA GLY A 655 16.50 5.57 -7.60
C GLY A 655 16.46 5.59 -6.08
N LEU A 656 17.09 4.59 -5.46
CA LEU A 656 17.29 4.46 -4.03
C LEU A 656 18.73 4.85 -3.68
N SER A 657 18.93 5.77 -2.74
CA SER A 657 20.24 6.05 -2.14
C SER A 657 20.24 5.69 -0.66
N ILE A 658 21.18 4.84 -0.25
CA ILE A 658 21.36 4.37 1.13
C ILE A 658 22.77 4.73 1.59
N THR A 659 22.92 5.55 2.64
CA THR A 659 24.26 5.83 3.19
C THR A 659 24.74 4.72 4.12
N GLU A 660 24.03 4.47 5.21
CA GLU A 660 24.41 3.48 6.24
C GLU A 660 23.14 2.79 6.77
N VAL A 661 23.06 1.45 6.69
CA VAL A 661 21.85 0.71 7.05
C VAL A 661 22.15 -0.72 7.53
N GLU A 662 21.29 -1.19 8.43
CA GLU A 662 21.33 -2.53 9.04
C GLU A 662 19.99 -3.26 8.82
N ASN A 663 20.06 -4.54 8.42
CA ASN A 663 18.91 -5.41 8.15
C ASN A 663 17.95 -4.86 7.07
N ALA A 664 18.48 -4.25 6.00
CA ALA A 664 17.67 -3.78 4.88
C ALA A 664 17.24 -4.93 3.95
N LYS A 665 15.98 -4.88 3.51
CA LYS A 665 15.37 -5.86 2.60
C LYS A 665 14.76 -5.17 1.40
N ILE A 666 15.39 -5.34 0.23
CA ILE A 666 14.97 -4.74 -1.04
C ILE A 666 14.55 -5.88 -1.98
N GLN A 667 13.24 -6.14 -2.09
CA GLN A 667 12.72 -7.34 -2.77
C GLN A 667 11.59 -7.06 -3.80
N ASN A 668 11.60 -7.77 -4.93
CA ASN A 668 10.52 -7.72 -5.96
C ASN A 668 10.28 -6.32 -6.58
N ASN A 669 11.20 -5.36 -6.46
CA ASN A 669 11.01 -3.99 -6.96
C ASN A 669 11.39 -3.85 -8.43
N ARG A 670 10.90 -2.77 -9.07
CA ARG A 670 11.24 -2.41 -10.46
C ARG A 670 11.90 -1.04 -10.52
N PHE A 671 13.17 -0.98 -10.92
CA PHE A 671 13.93 0.26 -11.12
C PHE A 671 14.02 0.56 -12.62
N THR A 672 13.29 1.56 -13.13
CA THR A 672 13.09 1.77 -14.57
C THR A 672 13.53 3.15 -15.05
N TRP A 673 14.61 3.19 -15.85
CA TRP A 673 15.12 4.38 -16.53
C TRP A 673 14.78 4.33 -18.02
N SER A 674 14.49 5.48 -18.65
CA SER A 674 14.19 5.52 -20.10
C SER A 674 15.39 5.08 -20.95
N ASP A 675 16.60 5.42 -20.53
CA ASP A 675 17.84 5.24 -21.27
C ASP A 675 18.98 4.86 -20.32
N ILE A 676 20.01 4.17 -20.84
CA ILE A 676 21.12 3.64 -20.02
C ILE A 676 21.80 4.76 -19.22
N SER A 677 21.74 4.64 -17.90
CA SER A 677 22.07 5.71 -16.95
C SER A 677 23.39 5.49 -16.20
N ASN A 678 24.12 6.57 -15.94
CA ASN A 678 25.22 6.59 -14.95
C ASN A 678 24.72 6.62 -13.50
N TYR A 679 23.45 6.94 -13.29
CA TYR A 679 22.82 7.06 -11.98
C TYR A 679 22.04 5.76 -11.70
N ALA A 680 22.39 5.14 -10.58
CA ALA A 680 22.01 3.78 -10.26
C ALA A 680 20.57 3.67 -9.73
N GLY A 681 19.93 2.53 -10.00
CA GLY A 681 18.65 2.17 -9.39
C GLY A 681 18.80 2.04 -7.88
N ILE A 682 19.94 1.50 -7.41
CA ILE A 682 20.36 1.55 -6.00
C ILE A 682 21.80 2.06 -5.91
N SER A 683 22.05 3.06 -5.05
CA SER A 683 23.39 3.52 -4.70
C SER A 683 23.62 3.33 -3.20
N PHE A 684 24.61 2.49 -2.85
CA PHE A 684 25.02 2.21 -1.48
C PHE A 684 26.24 3.03 -1.06
N GLY A 685 26.36 3.27 0.25
CA GLY A 685 27.47 4.00 0.85
C GLY A 685 27.39 5.52 0.67
N SER A 686 28.48 6.20 0.97
CA SER A 686 28.61 7.66 0.94
C SER A 686 29.58 8.14 -0.15
N ALA A 687 29.27 9.29 -0.74
CA ALA A 687 30.20 10.10 -1.53
C ALA A 687 30.71 11.33 -0.76
N THR A 688 30.39 11.43 0.53
CA THR A 688 30.72 12.55 1.42
C THR A 688 31.67 12.10 2.51
N SER A 689 32.87 12.69 2.52
CA SER A 689 33.87 12.51 3.58
C SER A 689 33.28 12.91 4.93
N GLY A 690 33.08 11.92 5.81
CA GLY A 690 32.46 12.11 7.12
C GLY A 690 31.50 10.98 7.53
N TYR A 691 30.90 10.28 6.55
CA TYR A 691 30.20 9.00 6.77
C TYR A 691 31.12 7.83 6.46
N ASN A 692 30.90 6.69 7.11
CA ASN A 692 31.69 5.47 6.91
C ASN A 692 31.10 4.59 5.80
N GLY A 693 29.77 4.67 5.60
CA GLY A 693 29.05 3.90 4.58
C GLY A 693 28.67 2.49 5.04
N ILE A 694 28.37 2.31 6.33
CA ILE A 694 28.22 0.99 6.98
C ILE A 694 26.99 0.22 6.45
N LEU A 695 27.21 -1.02 6.01
CA LEU A 695 26.19 -1.95 5.52
C LEU A 695 26.25 -3.26 6.32
N ILE A 696 25.18 -3.62 7.03
CA ILE A 696 25.12 -4.83 7.88
C ILE A 696 23.86 -5.66 7.51
N ASN A 697 24.01 -6.96 7.23
CA ASN A 697 22.88 -7.89 6.98
C ASN A 697 21.90 -7.44 5.87
N ASN A 698 22.39 -6.81 4.81
CA ASN A 698 21.54 -6.20 3.79
C ASN A 698 21.31 -7.16 2.61
N SER A 699 20.08 -7.18 2.08
CA SER A 699 19.67 -8.11 1.01
C SER A 699 18.93 -7.41 -0.13
N ILE A 700 19.31 -7.78 -1.36
CA ILE A 700 18.75 -7.27 -2.62
C ILE A 700 18.34 -8.48 -3.45
N ARG A 701 17.04 -8.80 -3.46
CA ARG A 701 16.54 -10.05 -4.05
C ARG A 701 15.43 -9.85 -5.07
N ASP A 702 15.42 -10.65 -6.13
CA ASP A 702 14.26 -10.79 -7.02
C ASP A 702 13.80 -9.47 -7.70
N ASN A 703 14.65 -8.43 -7.74
CA ASN A 703 14.33 -7.12 -8.31
C ASN A 703 14.60 -7.11 -9.83
N THR A 704 13.86 -6.27 -10.56
CA THR A 704 14.14 -5.96 -11.97
C THR A 704 14.71 -4.55 -12.11
N PHE A 705 15.88 -4.44 -12.71
CA PHE A 705 16.49 -3.18 -13.13
C PHE A 705 16.36 -3.04 -14.66
N THR A 706 15.99 -1.86 -15.12
CA THR A 706 15.88 -1.53 -16.55
C THR A 706 16.65 -0.24 -16.81
N ASN A 707 17.66 -0.33 -17.69
CA ASN A 707 18.59 0.72 -18.07
C ASN A 707 19.42 1.31 -16.91
N THR A 708 19.54 0.58 -15.81
CA THR A 708 20.33 0.95 -14.64
C THR A 708 20.80 -0.29 -13.87
N GLY A 709 21.61 -0.11 -12.83
CA GLY A 709 22.13 -1.17 -11.97
C GLY A 709 22.34 -0.73 -10.53
N ILE A 710 23.28 -1.37 -9.84
CA ILE A 710 23.67 -1.07 -8.45
C ILE A 710 25.03 -0.38 -8.45
N GLN A 711 25.19 0.66 -7.63
CA GLN A 711 26.45 1.38 -7.46
C GLN A 711 26.92 1.36 -6.00
N PHE A 712 28.21 1.09 -5.82
CA PHE A 712 28.95 1.34 -4.59
C PHE A 712 29.64 2.70 -4.68
N SER A 713 29.39 3.55 -3.69
CA SER A 713 29.98 4.90 -3.60
C SER A 713 31.47 4.83 -3.23
N SER A 714 32.12 5.98 -3.04
CA SER A 714 33.56 6.02 -2.72
C SER A 714 33.88 5.56 -1.30
N LEU A 715 32.92 5.66 -0.37
CA LEU A 715 33.02 5.17 1.00
C LEU A 715 31.87 4.17 1.22
N PHE A 716 32.17 2.89 1.32
CA PHE A 716 31.21 1.83 1.66
C PHE A 716 31.93 0.76 2.47
N ASP A 717 31.31 0.32 3.56
CA ASP A 717 31.93 -0.56 4.54
C ASP A 717 30.95 -1.68 4.88
N VAL A 718 31.10 -2.83 4.24
CA VAL A 718 30.32 -4.03 4.56
C VAL A 718 30.84 -4.58 5.88
N GLN A 719 29.96 -4.73 6.87
CA GLN A 719 30.32 -5.15 8.23
C GLN A 719 29.44 -6.30 8.75
N LYS A 720 30.09 -7.23 9.44
CA LYS A 720 29.58 -8.41 10.15
C LYS A 720 28.88 -9.48 9.29
N SER A 721 28.66 -9.26 7.98
CA SER A 721 27.86 -10.15 7.13
C SER A 721 27.90 -9.74 5.64
N PRO A 722 27.98 -10.69 4.68
CA PRO A 722 28.04 -10.37 3.25
C PRO A 722 26.83 -9.61 2.70
N LEU A 723 27.07 -8.64 1.82
CA LEU A 723 26.00 -7.98 1.06
C LEU A 723 25.50 -8.93 -0.04
N THR A 724 24.28 -9.43 0.09
CA THR A 724 23.73 -10.45 -0.82
C THR A 724 22.83 -9.84 -1.89
N ILE A 725 23.22 -10.01 -3.15
CA ILE A 725 22.49 -9.58 -4.36
C ILE A 725 22.13 -10.85 -5.14
N ASP A 726 20.89 -11.33 -5.03
CA ASP A 726 20.47 -12.67 -5.45
C ASP A 726 19.21 -12.66 -6.36
N SER A 727 19.20 -13.46 -7.43
CA SER A 727 18.05 -13.65 -8.34
C SER A 727 17.47 -12.38 -9.00
N ASN A 728 18.25 -11.30 -9.12
CA ASN A 728 17.81 -10.07 -9.77
C ASN A 728 18.00 -10.12 -11.30
N ILE A 729 17.17 -9.38 -12.04
CA ILE A 729 17.24 -9.25 -13.50
C ILE A 729 17.69 -7.82 -13.86
N PHE A 730 18.75 -7.69 -14.65
CA PHE A 730 19.28 -6.41 -15.13
C PHE A 730 19.13 -6.32 -16.65
N ASN A 731 18.19 -5.50 -17.13
CA ASN A 731 17.94 -5.28 -18.55
C ASN A 731 18.58 -3.96 -19.01
N PHE A 732 19.38 -3.99 -20.07
CA PHE A 732 20.02 -2.82 -20.67
C PHE A 732 19.71 -2.80 -22.17
N ASP A 733 18.90 -1.86 -22.63
CA ASP A 733 18.53 -1.68 -24.03
C ASP A 733 19.10 -0.36 -24.55
N TYR A 734 20.23 -0.45 -25.26
CA TYR A 734 20.94 0.70 -25.80
C TYR A 734 20.27 1.20 -27.09
N THR A 735 19.47 2.25 -26.90
CA THR A 735 18.75 3.02 -27.93
C THR A 735 19.65 3.98 -28.72
N GLY A 736 20.82 4.33 -28.19
CA GLY A 736 21.75 5.33 -28.76
C GLY A 736 22.15 6.45 -27.79
N PHE A 737 21.46 6.61 -26.65
CA PHE A 737 21.86 7.56 -25.61
C PHE A 737 23.12 7.07 -24.89
N ASN A 738 24.21 7.84 -25.02
CA ASN A 738 25.48 7.55 -24.37
C ASN A 738 25.64 8.40 -23.09
N PRO A 739 25.66 7.81 -21.88
CA PRO A 739 25.82 8.55 -20.63
C PRO A 739 27.24 9.05 -20.37
N GLY A 740 28.22 8.75 -21.23
CA GLY A 740 29.58 9.31 -21.18
C GLY A 740 30.55 8.69 -20.16
N ASN A 741 30.14 7.64 -19.45
CA ASN A 741 31.02 6.79 -18.64
C ASN A 741 30.65 5.31 -18.84
N TYR A 742 31.50 4.41 -18.34
CA TYR A 742 31.21 2.98 -18.33
C TYR A 742 30.08 2.60 -17.35
N VAL A 743 29.30 1.59 -17.75
CA VAL A 743 28.12 1.05 -17.05
C VAL A 743 28.18 -0.49 -16.99
N ALA A 744 27.63 -1.07 -15.94
CA ALA A 744 27.51 -2.51 -15.68
C ALA A 744 26.31 -2.78 -14.75
N ALA A 745 26.05 -4.04 -14.41
CA ALA A 745 25.12 -4.38 -13.32
C ALA A 745 25.63 -3.90 -11.95
N LEU A 746 26.94 -4.00 -11.69
CA LEU A 746 27.63 -3.52 -10.48
C LEU A 746 28.67 -2.45 -10.83
N ARG A 747 28.59 -1.26 -10.20
CA ARG A 747 29.50 -0.14 -10.43
C ARG A 747 30.20 0.30 -9.15
N TYR A 748 31.52 0.16 -9.10
CA TYR A 748 32.36 0.65 -8.01
C TYR A 748 32.91 2.05 -8.35
N LYS A 749 32.58 3.05 -7.52
CA LYS A 749 32.87 4.48 -7.76
C LYS A 749 33.85 5.05 -6.71
N GLY A 750 35.07 4.52 -6.69
CA GLY A 750 36.14 4.97 -5.79
C GLY A 750 36.99 6.13 -6.32
N TYR A 751 37.67 6.81 -5.39
CA TYR A 751 38.71 7.84 -5.61
C TYR A 751 39.88 7.60 -4.65
N GLY A 752 40.51 6.43 -4.75
CA GLY A 752 41.53 6.01 -3.78
C GLY A 752 41.50 4.50 -3.53
N VAL A 753 42.33 4.06 -2.58
CA VAL A 753 42.58 2.65 -2.26
C VAL A 753 42.04 2.31 -0.86
N ASP A 754 40.72 2.30 -0.73
CA ASP A 754 40.03 1.78 0.44
C ASP A 754 39.54 0.35 0.14
N THR A 755 40.13 -0.64 0.80
CA THR A 755 39.80 -2.06 0.65
C THR A 755 38.54 -2.43 1.44
N VAL A 756 37.58 -3.08 0.79
CA VAL A 756 36.40 -3.66 1.46
C VAL A 756 36.85 -4.85 2.31
N ASN A 757 36.59 -4.84 3.61
CA ASN A 757 37.06 -5.90 4.51
C ASN A 757 36.17 -7.16 4.48
N GLU A 758 34.97 -7.08 3.90
CA GLU A 758 33.97 -8.16 3.88
C GLU A 758 33.30 -8.31 2.50
N GLU A 759 32.54 -9.39 2.34
CA GLU A 759 32.15 -9.94 1.04
C GLU A 759 30.92 -9.27 0.40
N VAL A 760 30.96 -9.12 -0.93
CA VAL A 760 29.78 -8.87 -1.76
C VAL A 760 29.47 -10.13 -2.56
N VAL A 761 28.27 -10.68 -2.41
CA VAL A 761 27.83 -11.91 -3.10
C VAL A 761 26.81 -11.54 -4.17
N PHE A 762 27.16 -11.73 -5.43
CA PHE A 762 26.33 -11.47 -6.60
C PHE A 762 25.99 -12.80 -7.28
N ILE A 763 24.86 -13.41 -6.89
CA ILE A 763 24.52 -14.80 -7.18
C ILE A 763 23.19 -14.96 -7.93
N ASN A 764 23.06 -15.96 -8.82
CA ASN A 764 21.85 -16.29 -9.59
C ASN A 764 21.27 -15.16 -10.49
N ASN A 765 21.97 -14.03 -10.64
CA ASN A 765 21.46 -12.86 -11.35
C ASN A 765 21.51 -13.05 -12.88
N ILE A 766 20.53 -12.48 -13.59
CA ILE A 766 20.46 -12.49 -15.06
C ILE A 766 20.72 -11.07 -15.57
N ILE A 767 21.62 -10.92 -16.55
CA ILE A 767 21.95 -9.64 -17.18
C ILE A 767 21.65 -9.74 -18.67
N ASN A 768 20.66 -8.98 -19.15
CA ASN A 768 20.28 -8.92 -20.55
C ASN A 768 20.79 -7.61 -21.16
N PHE A 769 21.66 -7.69 -22.17
CA PHE A 769 22.14 -6.53 -22.91
C PHE A 769 21.72 -6.60 -24.39
N LYS A 770 21.16 -5.49 -24.88
CA LYS A 770 20.68 -5.32 -26.24
C LYS A 770 21.20 -3.99 -26.78
N ALA A 771 21.80 -3.99 -27.97
CA ALA A 771 22.25 -2.76 -28.60
C ALA A 771 22.08 -2.78 -30.12
N THR A 772 21.50 -1.71 -30.67
CA THR A 772 21.33 -1.53 -32.13
C THR A 772 22.54 -0.89 -32.80
N SER A 773 23.49 -0.38 -32.02
CA SER A 773 24.72 0.28 -32.49
C SER A 773 25.84 0.14 -31.44
N SER A 774 27.09 0.48 -31.79
CA SER A 774 28.26 0.25 -30.92
C SER A 774 28.19 1.05 -29.62
N PHE A 775 28.29 0.35 -28.49
CA PHE A 775 28.33 0.93 -27.15
C PHE A 775 29.40 0.27 -26.28
N ASN A 776 30.67 0.63 -26.54
CA ASN A 776 31.85 0.06 -25.87
C ASN A 776 32.03 0.53 -24.40
N LEU A 777 30.99 1.14 -23.82
CA LEU A 777 30.94 1.58 -22.42
C LEU A 777 30.08 0.65 -21.54
N PHE A 778 29.28 -0.25 -22.11
CA PHE A 778 28.72 -1.35 -21.33
C PHE A 778 29.77 -2.45 -21.13
N THR A 779 29.83 -3.01 -19.93
CA THR A 779 30.93 -3.90 -19.50
C THR A 779 30.48 -5.23 -18.88
N GLY A 780 29.16 -5.52 -18.89
CA GLY A 780 28.63 -6.78 -18.35
C GLY A 780 28.33 -6.70 -16.84
N VAL A 781 28.99 -7.53 -16.04
CA VAL A 781 28.70 -7.69 -14.60
C VAL A 781 29.23 -6.52 -13.79
N VAL A 782 30.53 -6.21 -13.92
CA VAL A 782 31.23 -5.36 -12.97
C VAL A 782 32.12 -4.32 -13.64
N VAL A 783 32.04 -3.07 -13.16
CA VAL A 783 32.97 -2.00 -13.52
C VAL A 783 33.54 -1.29 -12.29
N SER A 784 34.85 -1.10 -12.30
CA SER A 784 35.56 -0.10 -11.49
C SER A 784 36.45 0.74 -12.41
N LEU A 785 36.54 2.05 -12.16
CA LEU A 785 37.35 2.94 -13.00
C LEU A 785 38.69 3.34 -12.39
N GLN A 786 38.82 3.26 -11.06
CA GLN A 786 39.99 3.77 -10.33
C GLN A 786 40.47 2.89 -9.16
N SER A 787 39.62 2.06 -8.56
CA SER A 787 39.94 1.27 -7.37
C SER A 787 40.02 -0.22 -7.68
N SER A 788 40.85 -0.97 -6.95
CA SER A 788 40.76 -2.43 -6.93
C SER A 788 39.36 -2.89 -6.53
N VAL A 789 38.98 -4.09 -6.95
CA VAL A 789 37.80 -4.78 -6.42
C VAL A 789 38.30 -6.05 -5.72
N GLU A 790 37.86 -6.25 -4.49
CA GLU A 790 38.31 -7.30 -3.57
C GLU A 790 37.10 -7.82 -2.79
N ASN A 791 37.13 -9.10 -2.40
CA ASN A 791 36.03 -9.82 -1.75
C ASN A 791 34.69 -9.81 -2.53
N LEU A 792 34.73 -9.81 -3.87
CA LEU A 792 33.55 -9.99 -4.72
C LEU A 792 33.42 -11.45 -5.20
N THR A 793 32.31 -12.09 -4.81
CA THR A 793 31.89 -13.42 -5.30
C THR A 793 30.78 -13.26 -6.34
N ILE A 794 31.03 -13.77 -7.55
CA ILE A 794 30.09 -13.78 -8.68
C ILE A 794 29.75 -15.25 -8.98
N GLU A 795 28.50 -15.66 -8.78
CA GLU A 795 28.09 -17.07 -8.95
C GLU A 795 26.81 -17.26 -9.76
N ASN A 796 26.78 -18.26 -10.64
CA ASN A 796 25.59 -18.67 -11.39
C ASN A 796 24.93 -17.51 -12.17
N VAL A 797 25.77 -16.57 -12.65
CA VAL A 797 25.32 -15.39 -13.40
C VAL A 797 25.24 -15.73 -14.88
N THR A 798 24.12 -15.40 -15.52
CA THR A 798 23.95 -15.51 -16.97
C THR A 798 23.90 -14.13 -17.60
N ILE A 799 24.76 -13.88 -18.60
CA ILE A 799 24.76 -12.66 -19.39
C ILE A 799 24.30 -12.97 -20.82
N ASN A 800 23.27 -12.29 -21.29
CA ASN A 800 22.68 -12.47 -22.62
C ASN A 800 22.94 -11.24 -23.48
N TYR A 801 23.89 -11.32 -24.42
CA TYR A 801 24.17 -10.28 -25.40
C TYR A 801 23.33 -10.45 -26.67
N SER A 802 22.80 -9.35 -27.17
CA SER A 802 22.07 -9.29 -28.44
C SER A 802 22.35 -8.00 -29.22
N GLY A 803 22.45 -8.12 -30.54
CA GLY A 803 22.84 -7.01 -31.42
C GLY A 803 24.35 -6.73 -31.38
N VAL A 804 24.76 -5.48 -31.17
CA VAL A 804 26.17 -5.07 -31.20
C VAL A 804 26.83 -5.28 -29.83
N VAL A 805 27.82 -6.16 -29.79
CA VAL A 805 28.49 -6.61 -28.56
C VAL A 805 29.67 -5.68 -28.19
N PRO A 806 29.86 -5.30 -26.91
CA PRO A 806 31.04 -4.56 -26.46
C PRO A 806 32.29 -5.44 -26.41
N THR A 807 33.48 -4.83 -26.41
CA THR A 807 34.76 -5.55 -26.33
C THR A 807 35.05 -6.20 -24.97
N THR A 808 34.39 -5.72 -23.90
CA THR A 808 34.50 -6.24 -22.54
C THR A 808 33.12 -6.79 -22.12
N SER A 809 32.97 -8.10 -22.28
CA SER A 809 31.70 -8.83 -22.17
C SER A 809 31.37 -9.35 -20.77
N PHE A 810 32.23 -9.10 -19.76
CA PHE A 810 32.00 -9.55 -18.39
C PHE A 810 32.43 -8.53 -17.32
N GLY A 811 33.56 -7.83 -17.51
CA GLY A 811 33.92 -6.75 -16.60
C GLY A 811 35.08 -5.87 -17.06
N TYR A 812 35.25 -4.75 -16.35
CA TYR A 812 36.31 -3.77 -16.60
C TYR A 812 36.82 -3.17 -15.28
N ILE A 813 38.07 -3.47 -14.92
CA ILE A 813 38.70 -3.04 -13.67
C ILE A 813 39.88 -2.11 -13.97
N GLY A 814 39.57 -0.81 -14.04
CA GLY A 814 40.51 0.31 -14.07
C GLY A 814 40.70 0.96 -15.45
N SER A 815 40.48 2.27 -15.53
CA SER A 815 40.74 3.10 -16.72
C SER A 815 41.92 4.07 -16.59
N SER A 816 42.37 4.37 -15.37
CA SER A 816 43.34 5.46 -15.12
C SER A 816 44.30 5.23 -13.95
N SER A 817 44.35 4.02 -13.42
CA SER A 817 45.18 3.62 -12.27
C SER A 817 45.53 2.13 -12.36
N ASN A 818 46.47 1.65 -11.53
CA ASN A 818 46.80 0.23 -11.39
C ASN A 818 45.78 -0.45 -10.45
N ALA A 819 44.58 -0.73 -10.94
CA ALA A 819 43.49 -1.34 -10.17
C ALA A 819 43.54 -2.87 -10.27
N ASN A 820 43.60 -3.56 -9.13
CA ASN A 820 43.74 -5.03 -9.09
C ASN A 820 42.38 -5.73 -9.01
N PHE A 821 42.37 -7.01 -9.40
CA PHE A 821 41.25 -7.94 -9.17
C PHE A 821 41.86 -9.30 -8.79
N ASN A 822 42.18 -9.41 -7.49
CA ASN A 822 43.03 -10.46 -6.93
C ASN A 822 42.24 -11.71 -6.50
N SER A 823 42.95 -12.69 -5.94
CA SER A 823 42.44 -13.99 -5.47
C SER A 823 41.49 -13.95 -4.26
N SER A 824 41.15 -12.77 -3.71
CA SER A 824 39.98 -12.63 -2.82
C SER A 824 38.66 -12.76 -3.58
N ASN A 825 38.67 -12.45 -4.89
CA ASN A 825 37.49 -12.51 -5.74
C ASN A 825 37.30 -13.92 -6.33
N THR A 826 36.04 -14.28 -6.58
CA THR A 826 35.65 -15.56 -7.21
C THR A 826 34.62 -15.32 -8.31
N ILE A 827 34.79 -16.01 -9.44
CA ILE A 827 33.80 -16.12 -10.51
C ILE A 827 33.54 -17.61 -10.73
N GLN A 828 32.32 -18.08 -10.47
CA GLN A 828 31.98 -19.49 -10.65
C GLN A 828 30.62 -19.74 -11.31
N ASN A 829 30.56 -20.80 -12.12
CA ASN A 829 29.32 -21.28 -12.77
C ASN A 829 28.63 -20.22 -13.68
N CYS A 830 29.37 -19.25 -14.24
CA CYS A 830 28.82 -18.13 -15.00
C CYS A 830 28.81 -18.37 -16.52
N THR A 831 27.78 -17.90 -17.23
CA THR A 831 27.58 -18.13 -18.67
C THR A 831 27.47 -16.82 -19.47
N ILE A 832 28.20 -16.70 -20.57
CA ILE A 832 28.07 -15.61 -21.55
C ILE A 832 27.43 -16.12 -22.84
N ASN A 833 26.20 -15.67 -23.12
CA ASN A 833 25.49 -15.93 -24.37
C ASN A 833 25.67 -14.75 -25.35
N GLY A 834 25.89 -15.04 -26.63
CA GLY A 834 25.97 -14.03 -27.70
C GLY A 834 27.27 -13.23 -27.81
N ALA A 835 28.20 -13.39 -26.87
CA ALA A 835 29.52 -12.75 -26.86
C ALA A 835 30.64 -13.78 -26.60
N SER A 836 31.90 -13.41 -26.84
CA SER A 836 33.04 -14.29 -26.53
C SER A 836 33.55 -14.08 -25.10
N ALA A 837 34.08 -15.15 -24.53
CA ALA A 837 34.81 -15.21 -23.25
C ALA A 837 36.31 -14.83 -23.39
N ILE A 838 36.83 -14.71 -24.61
CA ILE A 838 38.22 -14.30 -24.87
C ILE A 838 38.38 -12.82 -24.52
N ALA A 839 39.27 -12.51 -23.56
CA ALA A 839 39.53 -11.15 -23.05
C ALA A 839 38.28 -10.44 -22.48
N ALA A 840 37.28 -11.20 -21.99
CA ALA A 840 36.00 -10.69 -21.50
C ALA A 840 36.10 -9.82 -20.23
N ILE A 841 37.17 -9.98 -19.46
CA ILE A 841 37.53 -9.12 -18.31
C ILE A 841 38.84 -8.41 -18.64
N GLU A 842 38.83 -7.07 -18.60
CA GLU A 842 40.06 -6.26 -18.71
C GLU A 842 40.44 -5.70 -17.35
N ILE A 843 41.71 -5.87 -16.95
CA ILE A 843 42.25 -5.37 -15.67
C ILE A 843 43.48 -4.51 -15.94
N SER A 844 43.53 -3.30 -15.38
CA SER A 844 44.67 -2.39 -15.56
C SER A 844 45.83 -2.64 -14.59
N GLY A 845 45.57 -3.28 -13.45
CA GLY A 845 46.56 -3.58 -12.42
C GLY A 845 47.40 -4.84 -12.68
N ASN A 846 48.49 -4.94 -11.91
CA ASN A 846 49.42 -6.07 -11.95
C ASN A 846 48.88 -7.35 -11.31
N ASP A 847 47.98 -7.27 -10.31
CA ASP A 847 47.39 -8.46 -9.69
C ASP A 847 46.03 -8.78 -10.32
N LYS A 848 46.01 -9.93 -11.02
CA LYS A 848 44.91 -10.48 -11.80
C LYS A 848 44.51 -11.88 -11.31
N SER A 849 44.78 -12.20 -10.05
CA SER A 849 44.71 -13.57 -9.50
C SER A 849 43.31 -14.08 -9.11
N VAL A 850 42.23 -13.42 -9.56
CA VAL A 850 40.83 -13.84 -9.36
C VAL A 850 40.58 -15.32 -9.70
N ASN A 851 39.82 -16.01 -8.84
CA ASN A 851 39.51 -17.43 -9.00
C ASN A 851 38.36 -17.65 -10.01
N ILE A 852 38.68 -18.02 -11.24
CA ILE A 852 37.67 -18.37 -12.26
C ILE A 852 37.45 -19.90 -12.29
N LYS A 853 36.20 -20.35 -12.16
CA LYS A 853 35.80 -21.78 -12.20
C LYS A 853 34.55 -21.95 -13.07
N ASN A 854 34.45 -23.05 -13.81
CA ASN A 854 33.23 -23.48 -14.51
C ASN A 854 32.48 -22.37 -15.30
N SER A 855 33.19 -21.38 -15.83
CA SER A 855 32.58 -20.17 -16.41
C SER A 855 33.02 -19.98 -17.85
N TYR A 856 32.05 -19.85 -18.76
CA TYR A 856 32.24 -20.06 -20.21
C TYR A 856 31.41 -19.11 -21.08
N ASP A 857 31.80 -18.94 -22.34
CA ASP A 857 30.88 -18.48 -23.39
C ASP A 857 30.06 -19.64 -24.00
N ALA A 858 29.04 -19.30 -24.79
CA ALA A 858 28.22 -20.25 -25.54
C ALA A 858 28.98 -21.09 -26.58
N GLY A 859 30.27 -20.79 -26.85
CA GLY A 859 31.18 -21.63 -27.63
C GLY A 859 31.97 -22.64 -26.79
N GLY A 860 31.82 -22.63 -25.45
CA GLY A 860 32.56 -23.45 -24.51
C GLY A 860 33.96 -22.92 -24.16
N ASN A 861 34.31 -21.68 -24.56
CA ASN A 861 35.60 -21.09 -24.20
C ASN A 861 35.55 -20.59 -22.75
N SER A 862 36.56 -20.94 -21.94
CA SER A 862 36.66 -20.46 -20.55
C SER A 862 36.77 -18.94 -20.48
N LEU A 863 36.12 -18.33 -19.49
CA LEU A 863 36.25 -16.91 -19.17
C LEU A 863 37.70 -16.53 -18.92
N SER A 864 38.17 -15.48 -19.60
CA SER A 864 39.60 -15.12 -19.62
C SER A 864 39.85 -13.63 -19.44
N ILE A 865 41.06 -13.35 -18.95
CA ILE A 865 41.51 -12.04 -18.50
C ILE A 865 42.47 -11.43 -19.51
N LYS A 866 42.38 -10.10 -19.68
CA LYS A 866 43.30 -9.24 -20.42
C LYS A 866 44.09 -8.36 -19.45
#